data_AF-I1L6C2-F1
#
_entry.id   AF-I1L6C2-F1
#
_cell.length_a   1.000
_cell.length_b   1.000
_cell.length_c   1.000
_cell.angle_alpha   90.00
_cell.angle_beta   90.00
_cell.angle_gamma   90.00
#
_symmetry.space_group_name_H-M   'P 1'
#
loop_
_entity.id
_entity.type
_entity.pdbx_description
1 polymer ?
#
loop_
_entity_poly.entity_id
_entity_poly.type
_entity_poly.pdbx_seq_one_letter_code
_entity_poly.pdbx_strand_id
1 'polypeptide(L)'
;MFKFLKEVVGGSGTGVKDLPYTIAEPYPSAWGSWTHSRGTSKDDGSPVSVFSLSGSNAQDGHLAAARNGVKRLRTVRHPNILSFLHSAEIETYDAGSPKVTIYIVTEPVMPLSEKIKELGLEGTQRDEYYALGLHQIAKAVSFLNNDCKLVHGNICMASTVVTPTLDWKLHALDVLSEFDGSSEASSGQMLQYAWLVGSQYKPMELAKSDWDAIKKSPPWAIDSWGMGCLIYEVFSGLRLGKTEELRNIGSIPKSLLPDYQRLLSSMPSRRLNTSKLIENSEYFQNKLVDTIHFMEILSLKDSVERDTFFRKLPNLAEQLPRQIVLKKLLPLLASALEFGSAAASALTALLKMGSWLSAEEFNVKVLPTIVKLFASNDRAIRVALLQHIDQYGESLSAQAVDEQVYPHVATGFSDTSAFLRELTLKSMLILAPKLSQRTMSGSLLKYLSKLQVDEEPAIRTNTTILLGNIGSYLNEGTRKRVLINAFTVRALRDTFPPARGAGIMALCATSSYYDITEVATRILPNVVVLTIDPDSDVRTKAFQAVDQFLQIAKQHYEKTNAADTSCGVGSSSVPGNASLLGWAMSSLTLKGKPSDHAPVASASSTAITSTSSNGTAGIETPSTAAAHVSSTADLAEHPVPTSPTSTDGWGELENGIDEEHGSDRDGWDDLEPLEETKPAPALANIQAAQRRPVSQPISHTKQASNLLSKSTPKLNKDEDDDLWGSIAAPAPKTARPLNLKSAQTDDDDPWAAIAAPAPTIKAKPLSAGRGRGAKPAAPKLGAQRINRTSSGM
;
A
#
# COMPACT_ATOMS: atom_id res chain seq x y z
N MET A 1 -17.86 23.01 -38.17
CA MET A 1 -18.44 22.05 -39.15
C MET A 1 -17.37 21.28 -39.95
N PHE A 2 -16.27 21.89 -40.40
CA PHE A 2 -15.17 21.20 -41.11
C PHE A 2 -14.22 20.33 -40.24
N LYS A 3 -14.18 20.52 -38.91
CA LYS A 3 -13.40 19.65 -38.00
C LYS A 3 -14.09 18.32 -37.67
N PHE A 4 -15.42 18.30 -37.66
CA PHE A 4 -16.22 17.11 -37.31
C PHE A 4 -16.35 16.12 -38.49
N LEU A 5 -16.27 16.61 -39.74
CA LEU A 5 -16.29 15.76 -40.94
C LEU A 5 -14.95 15.08 -41.24
N LYS A 6 -13.84 15.48 -40.59
CA LYS A 6 -12.54 14.81 -40.71
C LYS A 6 -12.43 13.59 -39.79
N GLU A 7 -13.19 13.56 -38.70
CA GLU A 7 -13.29 12.42 -37.79
C GLU A 7 -14.35 11.39 -38.24
N VAL A 8 -15.38 11.81 -38.98
CA VAL A 8 -16.48 10.92 -39.43
C VAL A 8 -16.28 10.33 -40.84
N VAL A 9 -15.35 10.86 -41.65
CA VAL A 9 -14.99 10.32 -42.99
C VAL A 9 -13.58 9.70 -43.02
N GLY A 10 -12.83 9.75 -41.91
CA GLY A 10 -11.49 9.14 -41.78
C GLY A 10 -11.48 7.70 -41.24
N GLY A 11 -12.65 7.11 -41.00
CA GLY A 11 -12.83 5.72 -40.52
C GLY A 11 -12.56 4.66 -41.58
N SER A 12 -11.39 4.70 -42.21
CA SER A 12 -10.82 3.53 -42.89
C SER A 12 -9.48 3.28 -42.23
N GLY A 13 -9.52 2.48 -41.16
CA GLY A 13 -8.32 1.97 -40.55
C GLY A 13 -7.51 1.24 -41.59
N THR A 14 -6.37 1.79 -41.98
CA THR A 14 -5.23 1.04 -42.50
C THR A 14 -4.60 0.22 -41.36
N GLY A 15 -5.43 -0.41 -40.53
CA GLY A 15 -4.99 -1.56 -39.76
C GLY A 15 -4.66 -2.60 -40.81
N VAL A 16 -3.38 -2.95 -40.92
CA VAL A 16 -2.97 -4.13 -41.68
C VAL A 16 -3.80 -5.27 -41.11
N LYS A 17 -4.72 -5.83 -41.90
CA LYS A 17 -5.77 -6.76 -41.42
C LYS A 17 -5.17 -7.96 -40.65
N ASP A 18 -3.89 -8.22 -40.87
CA ASP A 18 -3.18 -9.38 -40.34
C ASP A 18 -2.33 -9.10 -39.09
N LEU A 19 -2.16 -7.84 -38.66
CA LEU A 19 -1.37 -7.55 -37.46
C LEU A 19 -2.25 -7.62 -36.19
N PRO A 20 -1.91 -8.40 -35.15
CA PRO A 20 -2.71 -8.54 -33.92
C PRO A 20 -2.61 -7.33 -32.97
N TYR A 21 -2.20 -6.17 -33.48
CA TYR A 21 -2.01 -4.94 -32.74
C TYR A 21 -2.72 -3.78 -33.44
N THR A 22 -3.22 -2.83 -32.66
CA THR A 22 -3.62 -1.52 -33.18
C THR A 22 -2.43 -0.57 -33.07
N ILE A 23 -2.15 0.17 -34.15
CA ILE A 23 -1.03 1.12 -34.21
C ILE A 23 -1.63 2.52 -34.06
N ALA A 24 -1.14 3.27 -33.08
CA ALA A 24 -1.52 4.65 -32.82
C ALA A 24 -0.52 5.64 -33.44
N GLU A 25 -0.62 6.92 -33.07
CA GLU A 25 0.23 7.98 -33.58
C GLU A 25 1.74 7.71 -33.29
N PRO A 26 2.62 7.93 -34.28
CA PRO A 26 4.06 7.80 -34.09
C PRO A 26 4.62 8.89 -33.18
N TYR A 27 5.70 8.57 -32.48
CA TYR A 27 6.50 9.57 -31.79
C TYR A 27 7.23 10.49 -32.79
N PRO A 28 7.54 11.74 -32.40
CA PRO A 28 8.27 12.67 -33.27
C PRO A 28 9.70 12.23 -33.62
N SER A 29 10.29 11.33 -32.84
CA SER A 29 11.66 10.86 -33.00
C SER A 29 11.73 9.34 -32.99
N ALA A 30 12.64 8.81 -33.82
CA ALA A 30 12.91 7.37 -33.95
C ALA A 30 14.34 7.14 -34.46
N TRP A 31 14.78 5.89 -34.42
CA TRP A 31 16.08 5.47 -34.92
C TRP A 31 16.07 5.28 -36.44
N GLY A 32 17.03 5.89 -37.15
CA GLY A 32 17.26 5.66 -38.57
C GLY A 32 16.01 5.86 -39.41
N SER A 33 15.67 4.86 -40.22
CA SER A 33 14.49 4.83 -41.10
C SER A 33 13.26 4.18 -40.44
N TRP A 34 13.32 3.83 -39.15
CA TRP A 34 12.19 3.26 -38.43
C TRP A 34 11.21 4.35 -38.02
N THR A 35 9.93 4.02 -38.06
CA THR A 35 8.86 4.75 -37.37
C THR A 35 8.60 4.06 -36.04
N HIS A 36 8.55 4.80 -34.92
CA HIS A 36 8.21 4.26 -33.61
C HIS A 36 6.84 4.80 -33.17
N SER A 37 5.87 3.90 -33.02
CA SER A 37 4.50 4.21 -32.62
C SER A 37 4.10 3.55 -31.32
N ARG A 38 3.15 4.17 -30.62
CA ARG A 38 2.39 3.48 -29.58
C ARG A 38 1.46 2.45 -30.21
N GLY A 39 1.12 1.41 -29.48
CA GLY A 39 0.11 0.44 -29.90
C GLY A 39 -0.59 -0.22 -28.73
N THR A 40 -1.62 -0.99 -29.04
CA THR A 40 -2.29 -1.87 -28.08
C THR A 40 -2.52 -3.25 -28.68
N SER A 41 -2.36 -4.28 -27.87
CA SER A 41 -2.71 -5.66 -28.20
C SER A 41 -4.22 -5.80 -28.40
N LYS A 42 -4.64 -6.44 -29.50
CA LYS A 42 -6.05 -6.69 -29.77
C LYS A 42 -6.63 -7.80 -28.87
N ASP A 43 -5.77 -8.63 -28.29
CA ASP A 43 -6.18 -9.81 -27.51
C ASP A 43 -6.60 -9.43 -26.08
N ASP A 44 -5.83 -8.54 -25.43
CA ASP A 44 -5.99 -8.20 -24.00
C ASP A 44 -6.02 -6.68 -23.74
N GLY A 45 -5.85 -5.84 -24.77
CA GLY A 45 -5.81 -4.38 -24.63
C GLY A 45 -4.51 -3.85 -24.01
N SER A 46 -3.50 -4.69 -23.79
CA SER A 46 -2.24 -4.26 -23.17
C SER A 46 -1.47 -3.27 -24.05
N PRO A 47 -0.82 -2.24 -23.45
CA PRO A 47 -0.03 -1.27 -24.20
C PRO A 47 1.28 -1.88 -24.70
N VAL A 48 1.64 -1.59 -25.95
CA VAL A 48 2.89 -2.03 -26.60
C VAL A 48 3.53 -0.88 -27.37
N SER A 49 4.79 -1.05 -27.77
CA SER A 49 5.44 -0.19 -28.78
C SER A 49 5.59 -0.95 -30.09
N VAL A 50 5.31 -0.28 -31.21
CA VAL A 50 5.39 -0.83 -32.56
C VAL A 50 6.40 -0.02 -33.36
N PHE A 51 7.43 -0.69 -33.85
CA PHE A 51 8.41 -0.14 -34.78
C PHE A 51 8.11 -0.66 -36.18
N SER A 52 8.07 0.21 -37.18
CA SER A 52 7.84 -0.17 -38.58
C SER A 52 8.87 0.43 -39.51
N LEU A 53 9.37 -0.36 -40.47
CA LEU A 53 10.23 0.10 -41.55
C LEU A 53 9.74 -0.46 -42.88
N SER A 54 9.50 0.40 -43.86
CA SER A 54 9.02 0.01 -45.19
C SER A 54 10.09 0.25 -46.26
N GLY A 55 10.14 -0.63 -47.26
CA GLY A 55 10.95 -0.46 -48.46
C GLY A 55 10.24 -0.98 -49.72
N SER A 56 10.59 -0.44 -50.87
CA SER A 56 9.95 -0.77 -52.17
C SER A 56 10.58 -1.95 -52.89
N ASN A 57 11.67 -2.50 -52.35
CA ASN A 57 12.40 -3.62 -52.94
C ASN A 57 12.85 -4.56 -51.81
N ALA A 58 12.57 -5.86 -51.91
CA ALA A 58 13.00 -6.83 -50.91
C ALA A 58 14.53 -6.87 -50.68
N GLN A 59 15.32 -6.42 -51.67
CA GLN A 59 16.78 -6.30 -51.63
C GLN A 59 17.28 -4.92 -51.17
N ASP A 60 16.41 -4.06 -50.63
CA ASP A 60 16.81 -2.80 -50.01
C ASP A 60 17.77 -3.06 -48.83
N GLY A 61 18.91 -2.36 -48.84
CA GLY A 61 19.90 -2.44 -47.76
C GLY A 61 19.34 -2.07 -46.39
N HIS A 62 18.36 -1.14 -46.32
CA HIS A 62 17.66 -0.81 -45.09
C HIS A 62 16.81 -1.97 -44.57
N LEU A 63 16.10 -2.68 -45.46
CA LEU A 63 15.33 -3.87 -45.09
C LEU A 63 16.26 -5.00 -44.66
N ALA A 64 17.40 -5.19 -45.33
CA ALA A 64 18.39 -6.19 -44.93
C ALA A 64 18.94 -5.92 -43.51
N ALA A 65 19.29 -4.67 -43.21
CA ALA A 65 19.74 -4.26 -41.88
C ALA A 65 18.63 -4.41 -40.82
N ALA A 66 17.40 -4.04 -41.16
CA ALA A 66 16.23 -4.21 -40.30
C ALA A 66 16.00 -5.69 -39.95
N ARG A 67 16.10 -6.61 -40.93
CA ARG A 67 16.01 -8.06 -40.69
C ARG A 67 17.12 -8.55 -39.74
N ASN A 68 18.34 -8.01 -39.84
CA ASN A 68 19.39 -8.29 -38.86
C ASN A 68 18.99 -7.79 -37.45
N GLY A 69 18.48 -6.56 -37.35
CA GLY A 69 17.97 -5.99 -36.10
C GLY A 69 16.88 -6.85 -35.44
N VAL A 70 15.90 -7.30 -36.23
CA VAL A 70 14.85 -8.25 -35.78
C VAL A 70 15.47 -9.54 -35.24
N LYS A 71 16.38 -10.16 -36.00
CA LYS A 71 17.05 -11.41 -35.61
C LYS A 71 17.83 -11.24 -34.30
N ARG A 72 18.57 -10.14 -34.16
CA ARG A 72 19.38 -9.85 -32.96
C ARG A 72 18.50 -9.54 -31.76
N LEU A 73 17.46 -8.73 -31.90
CA LEU A 73 16.53 -8.43 -30.80
C LEU A 73 15.77 -9.67 -30.31
N ARG A 74 15.42 -10.58 -31.23
CA ARG A 74 14.80 -11.87 -30.89
C ARG A 74 15.72 -12.79 -30.08
N THR A 75 17.04 -12.65 -30.18
CA THR A 75 18.02 -13.60 -29.58
C THR A 75 18.73 -13.04 -28.35
N VAL A 76 18.97 -11.74 -28.28
CA VAL A 76 19.64 -11.10 -27.15
C VAL A 76 18.65 -10.90 -25.99
N ARG A 77 19.04 -11.31 -24.77
CA ARG A 77 18.22 -11.20 -23.55
C ARG A 77 19.03 -10.55 -22.44
N HIS A 78 18.61 -9.36 -22.01
CA HIS A 78 19.24 -8.62 -20.91
C HIS A 78 18.25 -7.59 -20.34
N PRO A 79 18.22 -7.33 -19.01
CA PRO A 79 17.26 -6.39 -18.41
C PRO A 79 17.28 -4.98 -19.00
N ASN A 80 18.46 -4.50 -19.43
CA ASN A 80 18.65 -3.18 -20.04
C ASN A 80 18.71 -3.19 -21.58
N ILE A 81 18.32 -4.29 -22.24
CA ILE A 81 18.09 -4.35 -23.69
C ILE A 81 16.58 -4.46 -23.91
N LEU A 82 16.06 -3.79 -24.94
CA LEU A 82 14.62 -3.71 -25.21
C LEU A 82 14.01 -5.11 -25.36
N SER A 83 12.91 -5.37 -24.64
CA SER A 83 12.25 -6.69 -24.66
C SER A 83 11.42 -6.89 -25.92
N PHE A 84 11.74 -7.96 -26.66
CA PHE A 84 10.99 -8.40 -27.84
C PHE A 84 9.67 -9.10 -27.47
N LEU A 85 8.57 -8.77 -28.17
CA LEU A 85 7.30 -9.49 -28.08
C LEU A 85 6.96 -10.22 -29.38
N HIS A 86 6.90 -9.50 -30.50
CA HIS A 86 6.44 -10.02 -31.79
C HIS A 86 7.12 -9.31 -32.97
N SER A 87 7.14 -9.93 -34.14
CA SER A 87 7.50 -9.24 -35.40
C SER A 87 6.89 -9.93 -36.60
N ALA A 88 6.57 -9.13 -37.61
CA ALA A 88 5.96 -9.57 -38.86
C ALA A 88 6.62 -8.86 -40.04
N GLU A 89 6.70 -9.52 -41.19
CA GLU A 89 7.10 -8.92 -42.45
C GLU A 89 5.93 -9.08 -43.42
N ILE A 90 5.38 -7.96 -43.89
CA ILE A 90 4.14 -7.92 -44.67
C ILE A 90 4.43 -7.24 -46.00
N GLU A 91 4.08 -7.94 -47.09
CA GLU A 91 4.15 -7.40 -48.43
C GLU A 91 2.77 -6.86 -48.83
N THR A 92 2.73 -5.58 -49.18
CA THR A 92 1.54 -4.87 -49.64
C THR A 92 1.79 -4.31 -51.02
N TYR A 93 0.77 -4.20 -51.85
CA TYR A 93 0.88 -3.54 -53.15
C TYR A 93 0.33 -2.13 -53.04
N ASP A 94 1.21 -1.14 -53.13
CA ASP A 94 0.85 0.28 -53.11
C ASP A 94 1.17 0.91 -54.48
N ALA A 95 0.18 1.51 -55.11
CA ALA A 95 0.26 2.11 -56.45
C ALA A 95 0.92 1.21 -57.54
N GLY A 96 0.75 -0.11 -57.46
CA GLY A 96 1.31 -1.07 -58.41
C GLY A 96 2.76 -1.49 -58.15
N SER A 97 3.38 -1.02 -57.07
CA SER A 97 4.71 -1.45 -56.62
C SER A 97 4.62 -2.30 -55.35
N PRO A 98 5.40 -3.39 -55.24
CA PRO A 98 5.48 -4.15 -53.99
C PRO A 98 6.15 -3.28 -52.91
N LYS A 99 5.54 -3.25 -51.74
CA LYS A 99 6.01 -2.54 -50.56
C LYS A 99 6.09 -3.53 -49.40
N VAL A 100 7.31 -3.85 -49.02
CA VAL A 100 7.60 -4.72 -47.88
C VAL A 100 7.70 -3.85 -46.64
N THR A 101 6.98 -4.21 -45.58
CA THR A 101 7.05 -3.54 -44.28
C THR A 101 7.39 -4.55 -43.19
N ILE A 102 8.45 -4.25 -42.43
CA ILE A 102 8.87 -5.02 -41.26
C ILE A 102 8.32 -4.33 -40.02
N TYR A 103 7.65 -5.10 -39.17
CA TYR A 103 7.13 -4.68 -37.86
C TYR A 103 7.91 -5.37 -36.74
N ILE A 104 8.26 -4.62 -35.70
CA ILE A 104 8.75 -5.13 -34.41
C ILE A 104 7.82 -4.61 -33.32
N VAL A 105 7.36 -5.49 -32.45
CA VAL A 105 6.52 -5.18 -31.31
C VAL A 105 7.27 -5.51 -30.02
N THR A 106 7.27 -4.59 -29.07
CA THR A 106 8.05 -4.66 -27.83
C THR A 106 7.20 -4.29 -26.62
N GLU A 107 7.79 -4.42 -25.43
CA GLU A 107 7.28 -3.73 -24.23
C GLU A 107 7.03 -2.24 -24.52
N PRO A 108 6.04 -1.59 -23.89
CA PRO A 108 5.73 -0.19 -24.14
C PRO A 108 6.93 0.68 -23.77
N VAL A 109 7.36 1.53 -24.70
CA VAL A 109 8.52 2.43 -24.53
C VAL A 109 8.32 3.77 -25.24
N MET A 110 9.12 4.75 -24.84
CA MET A 110 9.19 6.09 -25.44
C MET A 110 10.64 6.42 -25.83
N PRO A 111 10.91 7.15 -26.92
CA PRO A 111 12.25 7.66 -27.21
C PRO A 111 12.82 8.47 -26.03
N LEU A 112 14.10 8.28 -25.70
CA LEU A 112 14.73 8.95 -24.57
C LEU A 112 14.61 10.48 -24.65
N SER A 113 14.80 11.07 -25.84
CA SER A 113 14.70 12.52 -26.05
C SER A 113 13.35 13.09 -25.64
N GLU A 114 12.27 12.37 -25.95
CA GLU A 114 10.90 12.79 -25.63
C GLU A 114 10.63 12.59 -24.14
N LYS A 115 11.16 11.51 -23.55
CA LYS A 115 10.98 11.25 -22.13
C LYS A 115 11.71 12.27 -21.25
N ILE A 116 12.90 12.68 -21.63
CA ILE A 116 13.64 13.75 -20.94
C ILE A 116 12.84 15.05 -20.94
N LYS A 117 12.27 15.43 -22.10
CA LYS A 117 11.42 16.63 -22.21
C LYS A 117 10.14 16.51 -21.38
N GLU A 118 9.49 15.35 -21.38
CA GLU A 118 8.27 15.09 -20.60
C GLU A 118 8.51 15.25 -19.09
N LEU A 119 9.63 14.72 -18.59
CA LEU A 119 9.92 14.75 -17.15
C LEU A 119 10.33 16.15 -16.66
N GLY A 120 11.02 16.93 -17.50
CA GLY A 120 11.40 18.31 -17.18
C GLY A 120 12.22 18.44 -15.89
N LEU A 121 13.06 17.45 -15.58
CA LEU A 121 13.86 17.45 -14.35
C LEU A 121 15.01 18.47 -14.43
N GLU A 122 15.27 19.14 -13.31
CA GLU A 122 16.34 20.13 -13.16
C GLU A 122 17.23 19.82 -11.95
N GLY A 123 18.42 20.42 -11.94
CA GLY A 123 19.35 20.34 -10.81
C GLY A 123 19.78 18.90 -10.46
N THR A 124 19.89 18.62 -9.16
CA THR A 124 20.36 17.32 -8.65
C THR A 124 19.45 16.17 -9.06
N GLN A 125 18.14 16.39 -9.13
CA GLN A 125 17.18 15.35 -9.50
C GLN A 125 17.38 14.84 -10.92
N ARG A 126 17.73 15.75 -11.84
CA ARG A 126 18.09 15.42 -13.21
C ARG A 126 19.35 14.55 -13.24
N ASP A 127 20.38 14.97 -12.52
CA ASP A 127 21.69 14.33 -12.54
C ASP A 127 21.62 12.91 -11.96
N GLU A 128 20.90 12.71 -10.85
CA GLU A 128 20.67 11.38 -10.28
C GLU A 128 19.93 10.45 -11.25
N TYR A 129 18.88 10.94 -11.92
CA TYR A 129 18.16 10.14 -12.92
C TYR A 129 19.02 9.80 -14.14
N TYR A 130 19.84 10.75 -14.61
CA TYR A 130 20.79 10.51 -15.70
C TYR A 130 21.88 9.52 -15.29
N ALA A 131 22.36 9.57 -14.05
CA ALA A 131 23.29 8.59 -13.52
C ALA A 131 22.70 7.19 -13.57
N LEU A 132 21.45 7.01 -13.11
CA LEU A 132 20.74 5.74 -13.19
C LEU A 132 20.60 5.24 -14.64
N GLY A 133 20.14 6.10 -15.55
CA GLY A 133 19.94 5.74 -16.96
C GLY A 133 21.24 5.40 -17.69
N LEU A 134 22.30 6.19 -17.50
CA LEU A 134 23.61 5.93 -18.08
C LEU A 134 24.23 4.65 -17.53
N HIS A 135 24.07 4.39 -16.24
CA HIS A 135 24.50 3.14 -15.61
C HIS A 135 23.79 1.92 -16.21
N GLN A 136 22.48 2.01 -16.46
CA GLN A 136 21.70 0.95 -17.13
C GLN A 136 22.17 0.68 -18.57
N ILE A 137 22.44 1.72 -19.36
CA ILE A 137 22.96 1.55 -20.73
C ILE A 137 24.40 1.03 -20.71
N ALA A 138 25.24 1.50 -19.80
CA ALA A 138 26.58 0.96 -19.63
C ALA A 138 26.55 -0.56 -19.33
N LYS A 139 25.59 -1.03 -18.52
CA LYS A 139 25.39 -2.46 -18.23
C LYS A 139 25.05 -3.24 -19.50
N ALA A 140 24.11 -2.73 -20.30
CA ALA A 140 23.75 -3.35 -21.58
C ALA A 140 24.95 -3.42 -22.54
N VAL A 141 25.71 -2.33 -22.67
CA VAL A 141 26.90 -2.27 -23.54
C VAL A 141 27.99 -3.23 -23.05
N SER A 142 28.25 -3.27 -21.73
CA SER A 142 29.21 -4.19 -21.12
C SER A 142 28.84 -5.64 -21.43
N PHE A 143 27.57 -6.02 -21.25
CA PHE A 143 27.07 -7.35 -21.58
C PHE A 143 27.29 -7.70 -23.06
N LEU A 144 26.95 -6.79 -23.99
CA LEU A 144 27.16 -7.03 -25.42
C LEU A 144 28.64 -7.25 -25.74
N ASN A 145 29.53 -6.37 -25.28
CA ASN A 145 30.94 -6.41 -25.65
C ASN A 145 31.71 -7.54 -24.94
N ASN A 146 31.52 -7.66 -23.63
CA ASN A 146 32.32 -8.55 -22.80
C ASN A 146 31.78 -9.98 -22.81
N ASP A 147 30.47 -10.17 -22.77
CA ASP A 147 29.86 -11.50 -22.59
C ASP A 147 29.43 -12.10 -23.92
N CYS A 148 28.81 -11.30 -24.79
CA CYS A 148 28.33 -11.78 -26.10
C CYS A 148 29.36 -11.64 -27.24
N LYS A 149 30.46 -10.89 -27.02
CA LYS A 149 31.44 -10.52 -28.06
C LYS A 149 30.78 -9.86 -29.28
N LEU A 150 29.79 -9.00 -29.03
CA LEU A 150 29.07 -8.22 -30.03
C LEU A 150 29.45 -6.74 -29.93
N VAL A 151 29.38 -6.03 -31.06
CA VAL A 151 29.56 -4.58 -31.16
C VAL A 151 28.25 -3.96 -31.66
N HIS A 152 27.67 -3.07 -30.86
CA HIS A 152 26.41 -2.38 -31.17
C HIS A 152 26.60 -1.38 -32.32
N GLY A 153 27.69 -0.62 -32.29
CA GLY A 153 28.13 0.30 -33.33
C GLY A 153 27.43 1.66 -33.36
N ASN A 154 26.33 1.83 -32.61
CA ASN A 154 25.51 3.04 -32.64
C ASN A 154 24.90 3.41 -31.27
N ILE A 155 25.71 3.49 -30.22
CA ILE A 155 25.22 3.98 -28.92
C ILE A 155 25.02 5.50 -29.01
N CYS A 156 23.79 5.97 -28.87
CA CYS A 156 23.38 7.38 -28.91
C CYS A 156 21.98 7.55 -28.30
N MET A 157 21.50 8.78 -28.22
CA MET A 157 20.15 9.08 -27.70
C MET A 157 19.05 8.43 -28.56
N ALA A 158 19.23 8.34 -29.88
CA ALA A 158 18.25 7.72 -30.78
C ALA A 158 18.15 6.19 -30.63
N SER A 159 19.21 5.53 -30.16
CA SER A 159 19.23 4.09 -29.84
C SER A 159 18.89 3.78 -28.38
N THR A 160 18.39 4.77 -27.62
CA THR A 160 17.94 4.60 -26.24
C THR A 160 16.45 4.91 -26.11
N VAL A 161 15.71 4.01 -25.48
CA VAL A 161 14.29 4.16 -25.17
C VAL A 161 14.04 3.96 -23.68
N VAL A 162 12.89 4.43 -23.19
CA VAL A 162 12.54 4.44 -21.77
C VAL A 162 11.20 3.78 -21.55
N THR A 163 11.11 2.86 -20.58
CA THR A 163 9.86 2.20 -20.17
C THR A 163 8.95 3.13 -19.35
N PRO A 164 7.67 2.78 -19.14
CA PRO A 164 6.80 3.48 -18.19
C PRO A 164 7.36 3.56 -16.76
N THR A 165 8.13 2.54 -16.35
CA THR A 165 8.83 2.48 -15.06
C THR A 165 10.13 3.29 -15.03
N LEU A 166 10.45 4.01 -16.10
CA LEU A 166 11.65 4.85 -16.26
C LEU A 166 12.97 4.10 -16.40
N ASP A 167 12.93 2.87 -16.90
CA ASP A 167 14.13 2.10 -17.22
C ASP A 167 14.63 2.43 -18.62
N TRP A 168 15.92 2.77 -18.71
CA TRP A 168 16.59 2.97 -19.98
C TRP A 168 16.94 1.61 -20.58
N LYS A 169 16.55 1.44 -21.85
CA LYS A 169 16.74 0.23 -22.63
C LYS A 169 17.49 0.58 -23.91
N LEU A 170 18.51 -0.22 -24.21
CA LEU A 170 19.23 -0.16 -25.48
C LEU A 170 18.42 -0.86 -26.57
N HIS A 171 18.24 -0.21 -27.73
CA HIS A 171 17.60 -0.76 -28.93
C HIS A 171 18.43 -0.41 -30.18
N ALA A 172 17.87 -0.47 -31.40
CA ALA A 172 18.57 -0.18 -32.67
C ALA A 172 19.67 -1.21 -33.03
N LEU A 173 19.35 -2.51 -32.91
CA LEU A 173 20.29 -3.60 -33.13
C LEU A 173 20.57 -3.93 -34.62
N ASP A 174 20.15 -3.07 -35.55
CA ASP A 174 20.31 -3.25 -37.00
C ASP A 174 21.79 -3.44 -37.39
N VAL A 175 22.68 -2.71 -36.73
CA VAL A 175 24.14 -2.69 -37.00
C VAL A 175 24.90 -3.74 -36.19
N LEU A 176 24.26 -4.33 -35.16
CA LEU A 176 24.90 -5.24 -34.21
C LEU A 176 25.58 -6.41 -34.93
N SER A 177 26.89 -6.53 -34.75
CA SER A 177 27.73 -7.56 -35.38
C SER A 177 28.67 -8.22 -34.38
N GLU A 178 29.14 -9.42 -34.72
CA GLU A 178 30.17 -10.12 -33.94
C GLU A 178 31.52 -9.40 -34.02
N PHE A 179 32.27 -9.45 -32.91
CA PHE A 179 33.63 -8.95 -32.84
C PHE A 179 34.62 -10.06 -33.21
N ASP A 180 35.23 -9.97 -34.39
CA ASP A 180 36.20 -10.96 -34.87
C ASP A 180 37.64 -10.46 -34.71
N GLY A 181 38.14 -10.50 -33.48
CA GLY A 181 39.51 -10.10 -33.15
C GLY A 181 40.55 -11.21 -33.32
N SER A 182 40.13 -12.47 -33.49
CA SER A 182 41.01 -13.65 -33.43
C SER A 182 41.10 -14.45 -34.72
N SER A 183 40.21 -14.24 -35.69
CA SER A 183 40.29 -14.95 -36.97
C SER A 183 41.24 -14.23 -37.92
N GLU A 184 42.49 -14.71 -38.01
CA GLU A 184 43.38 -14.33 -39.12
C GLU A 184 42.79 -14.72 -40.49
N ALA A 185 41.83 -15.64 -40.51
CA ALA A 185 41.20 -16.15 -41.73
C ALA A 185 40.05 -15.26 -42.27
N SER A 186 39.61 -14.24 -41.54
CA SER A 186 38.57 -13.33 -42.02
C SER A 186 39.18 -11.98 -42.41
N SER A 187 39.58 -11.81 -43.68
CA SER A 187 39.70 -10.46 -44.29
C SER A 187 38.35 -9.74 -44.42
N GLY A 188 37.31 -10.24 -43.75
CA GLY A 188 35.97 -9.70 -43.76
C GLY A 188 35.90 -8.32 -43.09
N GLN A 189 35.12 -7.45 -43.71
CA GLN A 189 34.64 -6.21 -43.11
C GLN A 189 33.73 -6.56 -41.93
N MET A 190 33.90 -5.91 -40.79
CA MET A 190 32.97 -6.01 -39.66
C MET A 190 31.85 -4.97 -39.80
N LEU A 191 30.81 -5.01 -38.95
CA LEU A 191 29.75 -4.00 -38.94
C LEU A 191 29.18 -3.71 -40.34
N GLN A 192 28.70 -4.75 -41.04
CA GLN A 192 28.21 -4.68 -42.43
C GLN A 192 27.26 -3.49 -42.71
N TYR A 193 26.46 -3.11 -41.71
CA TYR A 193 25.48 -2.03 -41.80
C TYR A 193 25.95 -0.70 -41.18
N ALA A 194 27.26 -0.51 -40.96
CA ALA A 194 27.83 0.71 -40.38
C ALA A 194 27.52 1.99 -41.18
N TRP A 195 27.13 1.88 -42.45
CA TRP A 195 26.68 3.00 -43.27
C TRP A 195 25.38 3.65 -42.76
N LEU A 196 24.59 2.95 -41.94
CA LEU A 196 23.42 3.50 -41.23
C LEU A 196 23.80 4.48 -40.11
N VAL A 197 25.04 4.38 -39.60
CA VAL A 197 25.51 5.20 -38.47
C VAL A 197 25.97 6.56 -39.00
N GLY A 198 25.42 7.63 -38.41
CA GLY A 198 25.79 9.01 -38.74
C GLY A 198 27.29 9.25 -38.53
N SER A 199 27.92 10.03 -39.42
CA SER A 199 29.35 10.29 -39.37
C SER A 199 29.78 10.93 -38.05
N GLN A 200 28.92 11.73 -37.41
CA GLN A 200 29.22 12.37 -36.13
C GLN A 200 29.43 11.37 -34.98
N TYR A 201 28.83 10.18 -35.07
CA TYR A 201 28.91 9.14 -34.05
C TYR A 201 30.05 8.15 -34.28
N LYS A 202 30.69 8.18 -35.45
CA LYS A 202 31.76 7.23 -35.80
C LYS A 202 33.09 7.67 -35.20
N PRO A 203 33.80 6.81 -34.44
CA PRO A 203 35.19 7.07 -34.14
C PRO A 203 36.04 7.05 -35.42
N MET A 204 37.24 7.64 -35.37
CA MET A 204 38.07 7.87 -36.57
C MET A 204 38.38 6.59 -37.35
N GLU A 205 38.68 5.48 -36.67
CA GLU A 205 38.98 4.19 -37.29
C GLU A 205 37.76 3.59 -38.02
N LEU A 206 36.54 3.76 -37.48
CA LEU A 206 35.31 3.32 -38.15
C LEU A 206 34.96 4.25 -39.32
N ALA A 207 35.20 5.55 -39.18
CA ALA A 207 34.98 6.52 -40.26
C ALA A 207 35.92 6.27 -41.45
N LYS A 208 37.14 5.76 -41.20
CA LYS A 208 38.14 5.39 -42.21
C LYS A 208 38.01 3.96 -42.73
N SER A 209 37.11 3.15 -42.16
CA SER A 209 37.02 1.71 -42.43
C SER A 209 38.35 0.98 -42.20
N ASP A 210 39.11 1.38 -41.17
CA ASP A 210 40.38 0.78 -40.78
C ASP A 210 40.13 -0.50 -39.97
N TRP A 211 39.72 -1.55 -40.67
CA TRP A 211 39.33 -2.82 -40.06
C TRP A 211 40.49 -3.49 -39.31
N ASP A 212 41.74 -3.31 -39.75
CA ASP A 212 42.91 -3.86 -39.08
C ASP A 212 43.12 -3.18 -37.71
N ALA A 213 42.97 -1.85 -37.63
CA ALA A 213 43.03 -1.14 -36.36
C ALA A 213 41.88 -1.53 -35.42
N ILE A 214 40.66 -1.72 -35.95
CA ILE A 214 39.48 -2.14 -35.18
C ILE A 214 39.69 -3.53 -34.60
N LYS A 215 40.13 -4.52 -35.41
CA LYS A 215 40.35 -5.90 -34.97
C LYS A 215 41.45 -6.02 -33.91
N LYS A 216 42.47 -5.17 -33.99
CA LYS A 216 43.56 -5.07 -32.98
C LYS A 216 43.16 -4.30 -31.72
N SER A 217 42.02 -3.59 -31.74
CA SER A 217 41.53 -2.85 -30.59
C SER A 217 40.71 -3.74 -29.65
N PRO A 218 40.52 -3.35 -28.38
CA PRO A 218 39.64 -4.09 -27.49
C PRO A 218 38.19 -4.15 -28.00
N PRO A 219 37.42 -5.23 -27.73
CA PRO A 219 36.07 -5.42 -28.26
C PRO A 219 35.07 -4.29 -27.97
N TRP A 220 35.28 -3.56 -26.87
CA TRP A 220 34.42 -2.46 -26.42
C TRP A 220 34.74 -1.11 -27.07
N ALA A 221 35.85 -0.97 -27.82
CA ALA A 221 36.39 0.33 -28.18
C ALA A 221 35.42 1.21 -29.01
N ILE A 222 34.66 0.61 -29.92
CA ILE A 222 33.67 1.34 -30.74
C ILE A 222 32.48 1.78 -29.89
N ASP A 223 31.93 0.90 -29.06
CA ASP A 223 30.77 1.21 -28.24
C ASP A 223 31.10 2.14 -27.07
N SER A 224 32.35 2.12 -26.60
CA SER A 224 32.86 3.09 -25.61
C SER A 224 32.83 4.51 -26.17
N TRP A 225 33.18 4.69 -27.44
CA TRP A 225 33.05 5.98 -28.12
C TRP A 225 31.57 6.40 -28.19
N GLY A 226 30.69 5.49 -28.60
CA GLY A 226 29.25 5.73 -28.62
C GLY A 226 28.67 6.08 -27.24
N MET A 227 29.15 5.43 -26.17
CA MET A 227 28.78 5.78 -24.79
C MET A 227 29.16 7.24 -24.47
N GLY A 228 30.33 7.70 -24.92
CA GLY A 228 30.72 9.11 -24.84
C GLY A 228 29.78 10.04 -25.63
N CYS A 229 29.36 9.65 -26.84
CA CYS A 229 28.36 10.39 -27.60
C CYS A 229 27.03 10.50 -26.85
N LEU A 230 26.51 9.39 -26.28
CA LEU A 230 25.28 9.39 -25.50
C LEU A 230 25.38 10.32 -24.29
N ILE A 231 26.48 10.26 -23.53
CA ILE A 231 26.72 11.16 -22.39
C ILE A 231 26.63 12.62 -22.84
N TYR A 232 27.31 12.99 -23.93
CA TYR A 232 27.24 14.35 -24.45
C TYR A 232 25.80 14.76 -24.81
N GLU A 233 25.07 13.92 -25.54
CA GLU A 233 23.70 14.25 -25.97
C GLU A 233 22.75 14.42 -24.78
N VAL A 234 22.88 13.57 -23.76
CA VAL A 234 22.04 13.62 -22.54
C VAL A 234 22.26 14.93 -21.77
N PHE A 235 23.50 15.35 -21.56
CA PHE A 235 23.80 16.57 -20.78
C PHE A 235 23.69 17.87 -21.58
N SER A 236 23.93 17.84 -22.89
CA SER A 236 23.69 19.01 -23.75
C SER A 236 22.20 19.20 -24.06
N GLY A 237 21.39 18.14 -23.97
CA GLY A 237 19.99 18.14 -24.40
C GLY A 237 19.83 18.25 -25.93
N LEU A 238 20.92 18.13 -26.68
CA LEU A 238 20.97 18.32 -28.12
C LEU A 238 21.50 17.06 -28.79
N ARG A 239 20.96 16.77 -29.99
CA ARG A 239 21.52 15.73 -30.85
C ARG A 239 22.88 16.17 -31.36
N LEU A 240 23.85 15.27 -31.37
CA LEU A 240 25.19 15.55 -31.88
C LEU A 240 25.12 15.94 -33.37
N GLY A 241 25.60 17.15 -33.69
CA GLY A 241 25.64 17.67 -35.05
C GLY A 241 26.91 17.26 -35.79
N LYS A 242 28.06 17.38 -35.12
CA LYS A 242 29.38 17.03 -35.64
C LYS A 242 30.27 16.45 -34.53
N THR A 243 31.27 15.66 -34.91
CA THR A 243 32.17 15.01 -33.95
C THR A 243 32.96 15.99 -33.08
N GLU A 244 33.27 17.20 -33.58
CA GLU A 244 34.03 18.20 -32.84
C GLU A 244 33.31 18.72 -31.60
N GLU A 245 31.98 18.63 -31.57
CA GLU A 245 31.14 19.06 -30.44
C GLU A 245 31.40 18.25 -29.17
N LEU A 246 31.94 17.03 -29.28
CA LEU A 246 32.34 16.21 -28.13
C LEU A 246 33.46 16.83 -27.29
N ARG A 247 34.11 17.90 -27.79
CA ARG A 247 35.07 18.69 -27.00
C ARG A 247 34.40 19.70 -26.07
N ASN A 248 33.10 19.95 -26.25
CA ASN A 248 32.32 20.87 -25.42
C ASN A 248 31.91 20.19 -24.11
N ILE A 249 32.81 20.28 -23.13
CA ILE A 249 32.66 19.62 -21.82
C ILE A 249 31.87 20.44 -20.79
N GLY A 250 31.39 21.63 -21.14
CA GLY A 250 30.81 22.59 -20.20
C GLY A 250 29.54 22.11 -19.49
N SER A 251 28.77 21.22 -20.13
CA SER A 251 27.54 20.63 -19.56
C SER A 251 27.79 19.33 -18.79
N ILE A 252 28.98 18.73 -18.89
CA ILE A 252 29.29 17.44 -18.28
C ILE A 252 29.65 17.62 -16.80
N PRO A 253 29.04 16.87 -15.87
CA PRO A 253 29.39 16.91 -14.45
C PRO A 253 30.87 16.61 -14.20
N LYS A 254 31.48 17.34 -13.26
CA LYS A 254 32.91 17.22 -12.95
C LYS A 254 33.32 15.81 -12.52
N SER A 255 32.46 15.10 -11.78
CA SER A 255 32.70 13.72 -11.34
C SER A 255 32.64 12.70 -12.48
N LEU A 256 31.95 12.99 -13.58
CA LEU A 256 31.88 12.12 -14.77
C LEU A 256 32.95 12.46 -15.82
N LEU A 257 33.49 13.68 -15.77
CA LEU A 257 34.38 14.23 -16.80
C LEU A 257 35.64 13.37 -17.07
N PRO A 258 36.35 12.81 -16.06
CA PRO A 258 37.52 11.96 -16.32
C PRO A 258 37.17 10.70 -17.12
N ASP A 259 36.06 10.05 -16.79
CA ASP A 259 35.62 8.84 -17.48
C ASP A 259 35.09 9.15 -18.88
N TYR A 260 34.34 10.25 -19.03
CA TYR A 260 33.91 10.78 -20.33
C TYR A 260 35.08 10.96 -21.30
N GLN A 261 36.18 11.57 -20.83
CA GLN A 261 37.38 11.77 -21.64
C GLN A 261 38.06 10.45 -22.01
N ARG A 262 38.07 9.46 -21.11
CA ARG A 262 38.64 8.14 -21.37
C ARG A 262 37.81 7.32 -22.36
N LEU A 263 36.47 7.43 -22.32
CA LEU A 263 35.57 6.82 -23.32
C LEU A 263 35.87 7.34 -24.73
N LEU A 264 36.20 8.63 -24.84
CA LEU A 264 36.51 9.32 -26.10
C LEU A 264 38.00 9.38 -26.44
N SER A 265 38.83 8.52 -25.85
CA SER A 265 40.26 8.45 -26.18
C SER A 265 40.48 8.27 -27.69
N SER A 266 41.37 9.08 -28.25
CA SER A 266 41.77 9.00 -29.67
C SER A 266 42.47 7.69 -30.02
N MET A 267 43.12 7.03 -29.04
CA MET A 267 43.67 5.69 -29.18
C MET A 267 42.61 4.66 -28.75
N PRO A 268 42.12 3.79 -29.67
CA PRO A 268 41.10 2.78 -29.36
C PRO A 268 41.51 1.83 -28.21
N SER A 269 42.79 1.47 -28.13
CA SER A 269 43.33 0.61 -27.07
C SER A 269 43.29 1.21 -25.66
N ARG A 270 43.11 2.54 -25.54
CA ARG A 270 43.03 3.26 -24.26
C ARG A 270 41.59 3.60 -23.85
N ARG A 271 40.59 3.28 -24.69
CA ARG A 271 39.19 3.59 -24.37
C ARG A 271 38.69 2.76 -23.19
N LEU A 272 37.98 3.43 -22.27
CA LEU A 272 37.46 2.86 -21.04
C LEU A 272 36.41 1.78 -21.33
N ASN A 273 36.57 0.59 -20.77
CA ASN A 273 35.55 -0.45 -20.79
C ASN A 273 34.35 0.00 -19.93
N THR A 274 33.12 -0.17 -20.44
CA THR A 274 31.90 0.21 -19.72
C THR A 274 31.69 -0.56 -18.41
N SER A 275 32.21 -1.79 -18.25
CA SER A 275 32.20 -2.46 -16.93
C SER A 275 33.02 -1.67 -15.90
N LYS A 276 34.19 -1.15 -16.29
CA LYS A 276 35.01 -0.31 -15.41
C LYS A 276 34.36 1.06 -15.14
N LEU A 277 33.59 1.60 -16.08
CA LEU A 277 32.80 2.81 -15.87
C LEU A 277 31.76 2.58 -14.77
N ILE A 278 31.06 1.44 -14.80
CA ILE A 278 30.05 1.08 -13.79
C ILE A 278 30.68 0.94 -12.40
N GLU A 279 31.81 0.23 -12.31
CA GLU A 279 32.46 -0.09 -11.04
C GLU A 279 33.13 1.12 -10.37
N ASN A 280 33.72 2.03 -11.15
CA ASN A 280 34.67 3.02 -10.63
C ASN A 280 34.18 4.48 -10.71
N SER A 281 33.07 4.75 -11.42
CA SER A 281 32.61 6.12 -11.62
C SER A 281 31.98 6.69 -10.35
N GLU A 282 32.58 7.76 -9.82
CA GLU A 282 32.02 8.55 -8.71
C GLU A 282 30.63 9.11 -9.06
N TYR A 283 30.38 9.40 -10.34
CA TYR A 283 29.09 9.94 -10.78
C TYR A 283 27.91 8.99 -10.53
N PHE A 284 28.15 7.68 -10.55
CA PHE A 284 27.12 6.68 -10.29
C PHE A 284 26.91 6.40 -8.80
N GLN A 285 27.80 6.86 -7.92
CA GLN A 285 27.67 6.72 -6.47
C GLN A 285 26.72 7.80 -5.94
N ASN A 286 25.41 7.53 -6.03
CA ASN A 286 24.39 8.41 -5.50
C ASN A 286 23.21 7.63 -4.94
N LYS A 287 22.45 8.31 -4.05
CA LYS A 287 21.35 7.73 -3.29
C LYS A 287 20.31 7.04 -4.17
N LEU A 288 19.98 7.61 -5.34
CA LEU A 288 18.98 7.01 -6.22
C LEU A 288 19.49 5.69 -6.81
N VAL A 289 20.71 5.68 -7.35
CA VAL A 289 21.33 4.47 -7.93
C VAL A 289 21.47 3.38 -6.87
N ASP A 290 21.96 3.73 -5.68
CA ASP A 290 22.14 2.77 -4.58
C ASP A 290 20.80 2.18 -4.10
N THR A 291 19.76 3.02 -3.97
CA THR A 291 18.42 2.59 -3.55
C THR A 291 17.81 1.62 -4.57
N ILE A 292 17.88 1.97 -5.86
CA ILE A 292 17.32 1.12 -6.92
C ILE A 292 18.14 -0.15 -7.05
N HIS A 293 19.46 -0.09 -6.95
CA HIS A 293 20.32 -1.27 -7.00
C HIS A 293 20.00 -2.24 -5.86
N PHE A 294 19.87 -1.75 -4.62
CA PHE A 294 19.50 -2.57 -3.47
C PHE A 294 18.14 -3.26 -3.68
N MET A 295 17.16 -2.53 -4.23
CA MET A 295 15.85 -3.09 -4.58
C MET A 295 15.93 -4.19 -5.66
N GLU A 296 16.82 -4.06 -6.64
CA GLU A 296 17.00 -5.05 -7.71
C GLU A 296 17.65 -6.36 -7.22
N ILE A 297 18.52 -6.28 -6.21
CA ILE A 297 19.22 -7.45 -5.64
C ILE A 297 18.61 -7.95 -4.33
N LEU A 298 17.38 -7.55 -4.03
CA LEU A 298 16.73 -7.80 -2.73
C LEU A 298 16.69 -9.28 -2.35
N SER A 299 16.55 -10.18 -3.33
CA SER A 299 16.55 -11.64 -3.12
C SER A 299 17.89 -12.23 -2.69
N LEU A 300 18.98 -11.49 -2.86
CA LEU A 300 20.33 -11.87 -2.44
C LEU A 300 20.67 -11.38 -1.03
N LYS A 301 19.80 -10.57 -0.42
CA LYS A 301 19.98 -9.95 0.89
C LYS A 301 19.34 -10.78 2.00
N ASP A 302 19.94 -10.77 3.18
CA ASP A 302 19.37 -11.47 4.34
C ASP A 302 18.15 -10.71 4.93
N SER A 303 17.45 -11.30 5.90
CA SER A 303 16.25 -10.66 6.49
C SER A 303 16.56 -9.38 7.27
N VAL A 304 17.73 -9.29 7.89
CA VAL A 304 18.14 -8.15 8.74
C VAL A 304 18.53 -6.97 7.87
N GLU A 305 19.31 -7.20 6.81
CA GLU A 305 19.66 -6.20 5.81
C GLU A 305 18.40 -5.62 5.17
N ARG A 306 17.46 -6.50 4.77
CA ARG A 306 16.18 -6.10 4.17
C ARG A 306 15.35 -5.24 5.12
N ASP A 307 15.13 -5.69 6.36
CA ASP A 307 14.32 -4.93 7.33
C ASP A 307 14.95 -3.57 7.66
N THR A 308 16.28 -3.52 7.83
CA THR A 308 17.03 -2.28 8.08
C THR A 308 16.86 -1.29 6.93
N PHE A 309 16.97 -1.76 5.68
CA PHE A 309 16.77 -0.93 4.50
C PHE A 309 15.34 -0.37 4.46
N PHE A 310 14.33 -1.21 4.62
CA PHE A 310 12.93 -0.77 4.53
C PHE A 310 12.50 0.17 5.65
N ARG A 311 13.10 0.09 6.84
CA ARG A 311 12.90 1.08 7.91
C ARG A 311 13.48 2.46 7.57
N LYS A 312 14.60 2.50 6.84
CA LYS A 312 15.25 3.76 6.40
C LYS A 312 14.59 4.34 5.14
N LEU A 313 13.97 3.50 4.31
CA LEU A 313 13.42 3.86 3.01
C LEU A 313 12.41 5.04 3.03
N PRO A 314 11.48 5.19 4.01
CA PRO A 314 10.57 6.33 4.05
C PRO A 314 11.30 7.68 4.09
N ASN A 315 12.37 7.78 4.86
CA ASN A 315 13.18 9.00 4.98
C ASN A 315 14.08 9.22 3.77
N LEU A 316 14.60 8.14 3.19
CA LEU A 316 15.40 8.20 1.97
C LEU A 316 14.56 8.66 0.79
N ALA A 317 13.34 8.15 0.67
CA ALA A 317 12.41 8.49 -0.41
C ALA A 317 12.09 10.00 -0.47
N GLU A 318 12.06 10.69 0.68
CA GLU A 318 11.86 12.15 0.72
C GLU A 318 13.01 12.95 0.11
N GLN A 319 14.20 12.36 0.02
CA GLN A 319 15.40 12.96 -0.56
C GLN A 319 15.56 12.65 -2.05
N LEU A 320 14.79 11.69 -2.56
CA LEU A 320 14.85 11.25 -3.95
C LEU A 320 13.90 12.06 -4.84
N PRO A 321 14.14 12.10 -6.16
CA PRO A 321 13.25 12.78 -7.09
C PRO A 321 11.84 12.18 -7.06
N ARG A 322 10.85 12.96 -6.60
CA ARG A 322 9.48 12.48 -6.37
C ARG A 322 8.87 11.76 -7.59
N GLN A 323 9.04 12.32 -8.79
CA GLN A 323 8.52 11.69 -10.01
C GLN A 323 9.14 10.32 -10.26
N ILE A 324 10.44 10.15 -9.97
CA ILE A 324 11.15 8.88 -10.12
C ILE A 324 10.69 7.89 -9.05
N VAL A 325 10.53 8.33 -7.80
CA VAL A 325 10.02 7.49 -6.71
C VAL A 325 8.66 6.90 -7.08
N LEU A 326 7.73 7.73 -7.57
CA LEU A 326 6.37 7.30 -7.88
C LEU A 326 6.27 6.41 -9.12
N LYS A 327 7.13 6.61 -10.13
CA LYS A 327 7.10 5.83 -11.39
C LYS A 327 7.98 4.58 -11.36
N LYS A 328 9.06 4.56 -10.57
CA LYS A 328 10.04 3.46 -10.51
C LYS A 328 10.02 2.73 -9.17
N LEU A 329 10.26 3.44 -8.06
CA LEU A 329 10.46 2.82 -6.74
C LEU A 329 9.15 2.26 -6.16
N LEU A 330 8.04 2.99 -6.29
CA LEU A 330 6.74 2.55 -5.79
C LEU A 330 6.26 1.23 -6.45
N PRO A 331 6.27 1.06 -7.78
CA PRO A 331 5.94 -0.22 -8.40
C PRO A 331 6.90 -1.37 -8.02
N LEU A 332 8.21 -1.08 -7.88
CA LEU A 332 9.18 -2.08 -7.41
C LEU A 332 8.87 -2.54 -5.98
N LEU A 333 8.53 -1.60 -5.10
CA LEU A 333 8.19 -1.88 -3.71
C LEU A 333 6.89 -2.69 -3.58
N ALA A 334 5.87 -2.32 -4.36
CA ALA A 334 4.61 -3.06 -4.43
C ALA A 334 4.85 -4.51 -4.88
N SER A 335 5.60 -4.70 -5.96
CA SER A 335 5.99 -6.03 -6.45
C SER A 335 6.76 -6.84 -5.38
N ALA A 336 7.74 -6.21 -4.72
CA ALA A 336 8.55 -6.89 -3.71
C ALA A 336 7.72 -7.39 -2.51
N LEU A 337 6.70 -6.63 -2.10
CA LEU A 337 5.72 -7.00 -1.08
C LEU A 337 4.81 -8.14 -1.55
N GLU A 338 4.26 -8.07 -2.76
CA GLU A 338 3.34 -9.09 -3.29
C GLU A 338 3.99 -10.46 -3.49
N PHE A 339 5.27 -10.48 -3.88
CA PHE A 339 6.03 -11.73 -4.08
C PHE A 339 6.76 -12.20 -2.82
N GLY A 340 6.57 -11.54 -1.67
CA GLY A 340 7.12 -11.97 -0.38
C GLY A 340 8.63 -11.79 -0.23
N SER A 341 9.26 -10.99 -1.08
CA SER A 341 10.71 -10.70 -1.02
C SER A 341 11.05 -9.57 -0.03
N ALA A 342 10.09 -8.68 0.24
CA ALA A 342 10.25 -7.56 1.17
C ALA A 342 9.82 -7.91 2.61
N ALA A 343 10.40 -7.22 3.59
CA ALA A 343 9.99 -7.30 5.00
C ALA A 343 8.69 -6.52 5.24
N ALA A 344 7.97 -6.81 6.34
CA ALA A 344 6.73 -6.11 6.68
C ALA A 344 6.89 -4.59 6.83
N SER A 345 8.08 -4.12 7.22
CA SER A 345 8.47 -2.70 7.27
C SER A 345 8.38 -1.98 5.92
N ALA A 346 8.43 -2.71 4.80
CA ALA A 346 8.23 -2.16 3.46
C ALA A 346 6.84 -1.57 3.26
N LEU A 347 5.82 -2.03 4.00
CA LEU A 347 4.47 -1.48 3.92
C LEU A 347 4.44 -0.01 4.36
N THR A 348 5.19 0.35 5.40
CA THR A 348 5.30 1.74 5.87
C THR A 348 5.87 2.64 4.77
N ALA A 349 6.88 2.17 4.03
CA ALA A 349 7.43 2.88 2.89
C ALA A 349 6.42 3.00 1.73
N LEU A 350 5.68 1.92 1.44
CA LEU A 350 4.66 1.90 0.39
C LEU A 350 3.57 2.94 0.67
N LEU A 351 3.05 2.98 1.89
CA LEU A 351 2.00 3.92 2.29
C LEU A 351 2.50 5.36 2.30
N LYS A 352 3.74 5.60 2.76
CA LYS A 352 4.36 6.94 2.74
C LYS A 352 4.48 7.49 1.32
N MET A 353 4.93 6.66 0.36
CA MET A 353 5.00 7.05 -1.05
C MET A 353 3.59 7.16 -1.66
N GLY A 354 2.67 6.28 -1.25
CA GLY A 354 1.26 6.32 -1.67
C GLY A 354 0.55 7.60 -1.26
N SER A 355 0.90 8.19 -0.12
CA SER A 355 0.32 9.46 0.36
C SER A 355 0.69 10.67 -0.50
N TRP A 356 1.54 10.50 -1.52
CA TRP A 356 1.93 11.54 -2.48
C TRP A 356 1.10 11.51 -3.76
N LEU A 357 0.30 10.46 -3.95
CA LEU A 357 -0.58 10.27 -5.09
C LEU A 357 -1.92 10.98 -4.88
N SER A 358 -2.64 11.24 -5.98
CA SER A 358 -4.06 11.55 -5.89
C SER A 358 -4.85 10.34 -5.39
N ALA A 359 -6.08 10.54 -4.91
CA ALA A 359 -6.94 9.43 -4.48
C ALA A 359 -7.19 8.41 -5.61
N GLU A 360 -7.34 8.88 -6.85
CA GLU A 360 -7.51 8.03 -8.03
C GLU A 360 -6.25 7.19 -8.30
N GLU A 361 -5.07 7.83 -8.32
CA GLU A 361 -3.81 7.12 -8.53
C GLU A 361 -3.49 6.15 -7.40
N PHE A 362 -3.82 6.50 -6.15
CA PHE A 362 -3.67 5.61 -5.00
C PHE A 362 -4.53 4.35 -5.16
N ASN A 363 -5.79 4.51 -5.55
CA ASN A 363 -6.72 3.40 -5.79
C ASN A 363 -6.26 2.47 -6.91
N VAL A 364 -5.54 2.99 -7.92
CA VAL A 364 -5.04 2.18 -9.04
C VAL A 364 -3.68 1.56 -8.74
N LYS A 365 -2.76 2.30 -8.11
CA LYS A 365 -1.34 1.89 -7.98
C LYS A 365 -0.97 1.24 -6.65
N VAL A 366 -1.73 1.49 -5.57
CA VAL A 366 -1.34 1.08 -4.21
C VAL A 366 -2.40 0.19 -3.55
N LEU A 367 -3.67 0.57 -3.64
CA LEU A 367 -4.77 -0.15 -2.99
C LEU A 367 -4.88 -1.63 -3.41
N PRO A 368 -4.68 -2.03 -4.68
CA PRO A 368 -4.76 -3.44 -5.09
C PRO A 368 -3.72 -4.30 -4.37
N THR A 369 -2.49 -3.79 -4.21
CA THR A 369 -1.43 -4.45 -3.44
C THR A 369 -1.83 -4.63 -1.98
N ILE A 370 -2.37 -3.58 -1.34
CA ILE A 370 -2.83 -3.66 0.06
C ILE A 370 -3.91 -4.74 0.24
N VAL A 371 -4.91 -4.78 -0.66
CA VAL A 371 -5.99 -5.77 -0.59
C VAL A 371 -5.43 -7.19 -0.73
N LYS A 372 -4.50 -7.40 -1.67
CA LYS A 372 -3.82 -8.70 -1.87
C LYS A 372 -2.98 -9.12 -0.65
N LEU A 373 -2.34 -8.17 0.03
CA LEU A 373 -1.51 -8.44 1.21
C LEU A 373 -2.30 -8.96 2.42
N PHE A 374 -3.60 -8.68 2.53
CA PHE A 374 -4.44 -9.26 3.60
C PHE A 374 -4.50 -10.79 3.53
N ALA A 375 -4.35 -11.39 2.34
CA ALA A 375 -4.29 -12.83 2.16
C ALA A 375 -2.95 -13.46 2.59
N SER A 376 -1.95 -12.65 2.97
CA SER A 376 -0.67 -13.16 3.46
C SER A 376 -0.81 -13.83 4.83
N ASN A 377 -0.19 -15.00 4.97
CA ASN A 377 -0.15 -15.73 6.24
C ASN A 377 0.89 -15.16 7.24
N ASP A 378 1.75 -14.24 6.78
CA ASP A 378 2.78 -13.63 7.62
C ASP A 378 2.15 -12.76 8.72
N ARG A 379 2.43 -13.11 9.99
CA ARG A 379 1.94 -12.38 11.15
C ARG A 379 2.46 -10.93 11.18
N ALA A 380 3.70 -10.68 10.75
CA ALA A 380 4.28 -9.34 10.73
C ALA A 380 3.58 -8.44 9.70
N ILE A 381 3.24 -8.97 8.52
CA ILE A 381 2.46 -8.25 7.51
C ILE A 381 1.05 -7.95 8.03
N ARG A 382 0.38 -8.92 8.66
CA ARG A 382 -0.94 -8.71 9.28
C ARG A 382 -0.91 -7.60 10.33
N VAL A 383 0.09 -7.61 11.21
CA VAL A 383 0.31 -6.53 12.18
C VAL A 383 0.50 -5.18 11.48
N ALA A 384 1.39 -5.10 10.49
CA ALA A 384 1.68 -3.85 9.80
C ALA A 384 0.45 -3.27 9.08
N LEU A 385 -0.35 -4.13 8.41
CA LEU A 385 -1.60 -3.73 7.77
C LEU A 385 -2.56 -3.09 8.78
N LEU A 386 -2.82 -3.79 9.89
CA LEU A 386 -3.77 -3.32 10.88
C LEU A 386 -3.27 -2.09 11.65
N GLN A 387 -1.95 -1.95 11.86
CA GLN A 387 -1.34 -0.75 12.46
C GLN A 387 -1.54 0.51 11.61
N HIS A 388 -1.59 0.35 10.29
CA HIS A 388 -1.69 1.47 9.35
C HIS A 388 -3.07 1.62 8.72
N ILE A 389 -4.09 0.92 9.23
CA ILE A 389 -5.42 0.89 8.61
C ILE A 389 -6.07 2.27 8.50
N ASP A 390 -5.75 3.21 9.39
CA ASP A 390 -6.22 4.60 9.33
C ASP A 390 -5.80 5.32 8.03
N GLN A 391 -4.70 4.91 7.39
CA GLN A 391 -4.16 5.59 6.21
C GLN A 391 -4.86 5.22 4.90
N TYR A 392 -5.50 4.04 4.84
CA TYR A 392 -6.07 3.50 3.61
C TYR A 392 -7.47 2.90 3.79
N GLY A 393 -7.91 2.68 5.04
CA GLY A 393 -9.14 1.97 5.35
C GLY A 393 -10.38 2.69 4.81
N GLU A 394 -10.35 4.02 4.71
CA GLU A 394 -11.40 4.82 4.07
C GLU A 394 -11.51 4.58 2.56
N SER A 395 -10.40 4.29 1.87
CA SER A 395 -10.36 4.04 0.42
C SER A 395 -10.90 2.66 0.01
N LEU A 396 -11.00 1.70 0.95
CA LEU A 396 -11.55 0.38 0.66
C LEU A 396 -13.05 0.45 0.36
N SER A 397 -13.52 -0.13 -0.75
CA SER A 397 -14.95 -0.22 -1.02
C SER A 397 -15.66 -1.19 -0.06
N ALA A 398 -16.96 -1.02 0.18
CA ALA A 398 -17.72 -1.94 1.02
C ALA A 398 -17.65 -3.40 0.53
N GLN A 399 -17.70 -3.58 -0.79
CA GLN A 399 -17.53 -4.90 -1.41
C GLN A 399 -16.15 -5.50 -1.13
N ALA A 400 -15.07 -4.74 -1.34
CA ALA A 400 -13.71 -5.22 -1.07
C ALA A 400 -13.51 -5.56 0.42
N VAL A 401 -14.09 -4.76 1.31
CA VAL A 401 -14.02 -5.03 2.76
C VAL A 401 -14.73 -6.34 3.10
N ASP A 402 -15.96 -6.55 2.64
CA ASP A 402 -16.75 -7.74 3.01
C ASP A 402 -16.19 -9.03 2.38
N GLU A 403 -15.79 -8.99 1.11
CA GLU A 403 -15.42 -10.18 0.33
C GLU A 403 -13.93 -10.54 0.39
N GLN A 404 -13.03 -9.56 0.44
CA GLN A 404 -11.58 -9.78 0.27
C GLN A 404 -10.77 -9.46 1.53
N VAL A 405 -11.20 -8.51 2.36
CA VAL A 405 -10.40 -8.07 3.53
C VAL A 405 -10.88 -8.75 4.82
N TYR A 406 -12.17 -8.65 5.13
CA TYR A 406 -12.73 -9.13 6.39
C TYR A 406 -12.48 -10.62 6.67
N PRO A 407 -12.59 -11.55 5.70
CA PRO A 407 -12.32 -12.97 5.95
C PRO A 407 -10.92 -13.21 6.53
N HIS A 408 -9.92 -12.44 6.08
CA HIS A 408 -8.55 -12.52 6.58
C HIS A 408 -8.38 -11.80 7.92
N VAL A 409 -8.95 -10.59 8.06
CA VAL A 409 -8.92 -9.82 9.32
C VAL A 409 -9.55 -10.61 10.46
N ALA A 410 -10.67 -11.30 10.21
CA ALA A 410 -11.41 -12.05 11.22
C ALA A 410 -10.58 -13.14 11.91
N THR A 411 -9.57 -13.71 11.22
CA THR A 411 -8.66 -14.68 11.83
C THR A 411 -7.83 -14.10 12.97
N GLY A 412 -7.55 -12.79 12.94
CA GLY A 412 -6.79 -12.07 13.96
C GLY A 412 -7.49 -12.01 15.31
N PHE A 413 -8.83 -12.13 15.37
CA PHE A 413 -9.57 -12.13 16.63
C PHE A 413 -9.27 -13.35 17.52
N SER A 414 -8.78 -14.45 16.94
CA SER A 414 -8.44 -15.67 17.68
C SER A 414 -6.94 -15.99 17.65
N ASP A 415 -6.11 -15.00 17.31
CA ASP A 415 -4.65 -15.18 17.26
C ASP A 415 -4.05 -15.34 18.67
N THR A 416 -2.95 -16.09 18.78
CA THR A 416 -2.27 -16.34 20.06
C THR A 416 -1.63 -15.08 20.64
N SER A 417 -1.28 -14.09 19.81
CA SER A 417 -0.75 -12.81 20.28
C SER A 417 -1.87 -11.87 20.72
N ALA A 418 -1.89 -11.52 22.01
CA ALA A 418 -2.81 -10.51 22.55
C ALA A 418 -2.73 -9.17 21.80
N PHE A 419 -1.51 -8.75 21.43
CA PHE A 419 -1.28 -7.54 20.65
C PHE A 419 -2.01 -7.56 19.30
N LEU A 420 -1.92 -8.69 18.57
CA LEU A 420 -2.62 -8.84 17.30
C LEU A 420 -4.15 -8.90 17.49
N ARG A 421 -4.64 -9.59 18.54
CA ARG A 421 -6.08 -9.58 18.86
C ARG A 421 -6.59 -8.16 19.12
N GLU A 422 -5.88 -7.38 19.94
CA GLU A 422 -6.23 -6.00 20.26
C GLU A 422 -6.21 -5.10 19.01
N LEU A 423 -5.18 -5.25 18.17
CA LEU A 423 -5.05 -4.47 16.95
C LEU A 423 -6.16 -4.79 15.93
N THR A 424 -6.48 -6.08 15.77
CA THR A 424 -7.60 -6.54 14.94
C THR A 424 -8.92 -5.92 15.43
N LEU A 425 -9.14 -5.93 16.75
CA LEU A 425 -10.30 -5.30 17.37
C LEU A 425 -10.39 -3.80 17.09
N LYS A 426 -9.29 -3.05 17.25
CA LYS A 426 -9.26 -1.60 16.98
C LYS A 426 -9.55 -1.26 15.52
N SER A 427 -9.03 -2.07 14.59
CA SER A 427 -9.23 -1.89 13.15
C SER A 427 -10.71 -1.89 12.73
N MET A 428 -11.57 -2.54 13.52
CA MET A 428 -13.00 -2.61 13.22
C MET A 428 -13.75 -1.30 13.36
N LEU A 429 -13.18 -0.28 14.01
CA LEU A 429 -13.78 1.05 14.03
C LEU A 429 -13.92 1.64 12.61
N ILE A 430 -13.00 1.29 11.71
CA ILE A 430 -13.03 1.74 10.30
C ILE A 430 -13.74 0.73 9.40
N LEU A 431 -13.55 -0.57 9.65
CA LEU A 431 -14.06 -1.61 8.76
C LEU A 431 -15.53 -1.96 9.01
N ALA A 432 -16.01 -1.91 10.26
CA ALA A 432 -17.37 -2.36 10.60
C ALA A 432 -18.47 -1.60 9.85
N PRO A 433 -18.40 -0.27 9.64
CA PRO A 433 -19.39 0.48 8.84
C PRO A 433 -19.54 -0.01 7.40
N LYS A 434 -18.55 -0.75 6.88
CA LYS A 434 -18.48 -1.24 5.49
C LYS A 434 -18.91 -2.70 5.34
N LEU A 435 -19.22 -3.39 6.44
CA LEU A 435 -19.66 -4.78 6.42
C LEU A 435 -21.16 -4.90 6.11
N SER A 436 -21.51 -5.98 5.42
CA SER A 436 -22.89 -6.39 5.23
C SER A 436 -23.54 -6.81 6.54
N GLN A 437 -24.88 -6.71 6.63
CA GLN A 437 -25.62 -7.16 7.81
C GLN A 437 -25.40 -8.65 8.12
N ARG A 438 -25.17 -9.46 7.09
CA ARG A 438 -24.86 -10.89 7.19
C ARG A 438 -23.53 -11.10 7.92
N THR A 439 -22.48 -10.42 7.48
CA THR A 439 -21.13 -10.54 8.04
C THR A 439 -21.08 -9.98 9.47
N MET A 440 -21.72 -8.84 9.68
CA MET A 440 -21.86 -8.20 11.00
C MET A 440 -22.53 -9.14 12.01
N SER A 441 -23.74 -9.63 11.70
CA SER A 441 -24.53 -10.42 12.66
C SER A 441 -24.07 -11.87 12.76
N GLY A 442 -23.68 -12.47 11.63
CA GLY A 442 -23.33 -13.89 11.53
C GLY A 442 -21.90 -14.23 11.94
N SER A 443 -20.98 -13.25 11.88
CA SER A 443 -19.55 -13.48 12.15
C SER A 443 -18.99 -12.52 13.20
N LEU A 444 -19.01 -11.20 12.96
CA LEU A 444 -18.32 -10.24 13.84
C LEU A 444 -18.82 -10.33 15.28
N LEU A 445 -20.14 -10.35 15.48
CA LEU A 445 -20.72 -10.46 16.82
C LEU A 445 -20.36 -11.76 17.56
N LYS A 446 -20.08 -12.87 16.84
CA LYS A 446 -19.61 -14.12 17.46
C LYS A 446 -18.19 -13.94 18.00
N TYR A 447 -17.30 -13.28 17.25
CA TYR A 447 -15.94 -12.96 17.71
C TYR A 447 -15.93 -11.95 18.86
N LEU A 448 -16.70 -10.86 18.76
CA LEU A 448 -16.78 -9.85 19.83
C LEU A 448 -17.34 -10.45 21.13
N SER A 449 -18.27 -11.41 21.04
CA SER A 449 -18.75 -12.12 22.22
C SER A 449 -17.65 -12.88 22.95
N LYS A 450 -16.71 -13.51 22.23
CA LYS A 450 -15.55 -14.20 22.80
C LYS A 450 -14.53 -13.21 23.37
N LEU A 451 -14.23 -12.14 22.65
CA LEU A 451 -13.26 -11.12 23.10
C LEU A 451 -13.74 -10.33 24.31
N GLN A 452 -15.05 -10.25 24.56
CA GLN A 452 -15.58 -9.60 25.76
C GLN A 452 -15.28 -10.37 27.06
N VAL A 453 -14.81 -11.61 26.95
CA VAL A 453 -14.34 -12.45 28.08
C VAL A 453 -12.89 -12.90 27.86
N ASP A 454 -12.12 -12.17 27.06
CA ASP A 454 -10.70 -12.41 26.81
C ASP A 454 -9.89 -12.35 28.13
N GLU A 455 -8.76 -13.06 28.16
CA GLU A 455 -7.84 -13.07 29.32
C GLU A 455 -7.34 -11.65 29.62
N GLU A 456 -7.10 -10.84 28.58
CA GLU A 456 -6.56 -9.49 28.70
C GLU A 456 -7.64 -8.45 29.02
N PRO A 457 -7.56 -7.75 30.18
CA PRO A 457 -8.54 -6.74 30.56
C PRO A 457 -8.68 -5.58 29.57
N ALA A 458 -7.58 -5.21 28.90
CA ALA A 458 -7.58 -4.18 27.88
C ALA A 458 -8.44 -4.57 26.66
N ILE A 459 -8.37 -5.82 26.21
CA ILE A 459 -9.18 -6.34 25.09
C ILE A 459 -10.66 -6.36 25.47
N ARG A 460 -11.01 -6.82 26.68
CA ARG A 460 -12.40 -6.80 27.16
C ARG A 460 -12.99 -5.38 27.21
N THR A 461 -12.19 -4.42 27.67
CA THR A 461 -12.55 -2.99 27.72
C THR A 461 -12.79 -2.46 26.30
N ASN A 462 -11.83 -2.64 25.40
CA ASN A 462 -11.92 -2.17 24.01
C ASN A 462 -13.08 -2.82 23.25
N THR A 463 -13.39 -4.08 23.55
CA THR A 463 -14.49 -4.81 22.92
C THR A 463 -15.83 -4.19 23.29
N THR A 464 -15.97 -3.81 24.56
CA THR A 464 -17.15 -3.09 25.07
C THR A 464 -17.33 -1.73 24.40
N ILE A 465 -16.23 -0.98 24.25
CA ILE A 465 -16.22 0.32 23.54
C ILE A 465 -16.61 0.13 22.06
N LEU A 466 -16.05 -0.86 21.38
CA LEU A 466 -16.38 -1.14 19.98
C LEU A 466 -17.85 -1.48 19.80
N LEU A 467 -18.43 -2.35 20.65
CA LEU A 467 -19.84 -2.70 20.61
C LEU A 467 -20.76 -1.48 20.73
N GLY A 468 -20.40 -0.51 21.59
CA GLY A 468 -21.11 0.77 21.68
C GLY A 468 -21.05 1.58 20.38
N ASN A 469 -19.86 1.71 19.78
CA ASN A 469 -19.66 2.49 18.56
C ASN A 469 -20.34 1.89 17.33
N ILE A 470 -20.35 0.56 17.18
CA ILE A 470 -20.97 -0.10 16.01
C ILE A 470 -22.48 -0.30 16.16
N GLY A 471 -23.04 0.03 17.33
CA GLY A 471 -24.45 -0.23 17.65
C GLY A 471 -25.43 0.35 16.64
N SER A 472 -25.11 1.51 16.04
CA SER A 472 -25.92 2.17 15.01
C SER A 472 -26.03 1.38 13.70
N TYR A 473 -25.05 0.53 13.39
CA TYR A 473 -25.01 -0.30 12.18
C TYR A 473 -25.68 -1.66 12.36
N LEU A 474 -26.05 -2.04 13.57
CA LEU A 474 -26.80 -3.29 13.82
C LEU A 474 -28.28 -3.10 13.50
N ASN A 475 -28.94 -4.13 12.96
CA ASN A 475 -30.41 -4.14 12.86
C ASN A 475 -31.07 -3.98 14.25
N GLU A 476 -32.28 -3.41 14.29
CA GLU A 476 -32.93 -3.01 15.55
C GLU A 476 -33.09 -4.17 16.54
N GLY A 477 -33.56 -5.33 16.07
CA GLY A 477 -33.78 -6.51 16.91
C GLY A 477 -32.50 -7.06 17.53
N THR A 478 -31.41 -7.11 16.76
CA THR A 478 -30.10 -7.56 17.24
C THR A 478 -29.49 -6.53 18.19
N ARG A 479 -29.63 -5.23 17.87
CA ARG A 479 -29.09 -4.12 18.65
C ARG A 479 -29.55 -4.15 20.10
N LYS A 480 -30.86 -4.21 20.35
CA LYS A 480 -31.42 -4.25 21.71
C LYS A 480 -30.92 -5.46 22.50
N ARG A 481 -31.06 -6.66 21.91
CA ARG A 481 -30.71 -7.94 22.55
C ARG A 481 -29.22 -8.05 22.88
N VAL A 482 -28.35 -7.73 21.92
CA VAL A 482 -26.90 -7.90 22.04
C VAL A 482 -26.30 -6.84 22.95
N LEU A 483 -26.62 -5.56 22.74
CA LEU A 483 -25.98 -4.47 23.49
C LEU A 483 -26.35 -4.50 24.98
N ILE A 484 -27.63 -4.71 25.32
CA ILE A 484 -28.03 -4.79 26.74
C ILE A 484 -27.33 -5.97 27.41
N ASN A 485 -27.28 -7.15 26.78
CA ASN A 485 -26.60 -8.32 27.35
C ASN A 485 -25.10 -8.06 27.51
N ALA A 486 -24.45 -7.52 26.47
CA ALA A 486 -23.03 -7.20 26.47
C ALA A 486 -22.67 -6.25 27.62
N PHE A 487 -23.47 -5.21 27.85
CA PHE A 487 -23.12 -4.22 28.86
C PHE A 487 -23.54 -4.67 30.26
N THR A 488 -24.79 -5.10 30.45
CA THR A 488 -25.32 -5.40 31.79
C THR A 488 -24.86 -6.72 32.39
N VAL A 489 -24.67 -7.77 31.56
CA VAL A 489 -24.32 -9.11 32.06
C VAL A 489 -22.81 -9.31 32.13
N ARG A 490 -22.06 -8.67 31.21
CA ARG A 490 -20.60 -8.80 31.14
C ARG A 490 -19.88 -7.54 31.64
N ALA A 491 -19.93 -6.44 30.89
CA ALA A 491 -19.07 -5.28 31.15
C ALA A 491 -19.24 -4.69 32.56
N LEU A 492 -20.48 -4.48 33.03
CA LEU A 492 -20.76 -3.93 34.36
C LEU A 492 -20.31 -4.84 35.52
N ARG A 493 -20.04 -6.12 35.25
CA ARG A 493 -19.60 -7.12 36.23
C ARG A 493 -18.12 -7.48 36.10
N ASP A 494 -17.38 -6.80 35.23
CA ASP A 494 -15.96 -7.06 35.01
C ASP A 494 -15.14 -6.73 36.27
N THR A 495 -14.11 -7.53 36.52
CA THR A 495 -13.19 -7.31 37.65
C THR A 495 -12.35 -6.04 37.46
N PHE A 496 -12.13 -5.63 36.22
CA PHE A 496 -11.32 -4.47 35.87
C PHE A 496 -12.16 -3.18 35.83
N PRO A 497 -11.87 -2.16 36.68
CA PRO A 497 -12.69 -0.95 36.75
C PRO A 497 -12.87 -0.19 35.43
N PRO A 498 -11.84 -0.03 34.57
CA PRO A 498 -12.03 0.60 33.26
C PRO A 498 -13.03 -0.13 32.36
N ALA A 499 -13.12 -1.47 32.42
CA ALA A 499 -14.12 -2.23 31.67
C ALA A 499 -15.55 -1.95 32.17
N ARG A 500 -15.74 -1.86 33.50
CA ARG A 500 -17.02 -1.43 34.09
C ARG A 500 -17.39 -0.02 33.68
N GLY A 501 -16.44 0.92 33.78
CA GLY A 501 -16.61 2.30 33.35
C GLY A 501 -16.98 2.43 31.87
N ALA A 502 -16.34 1.64 31.00
CA ALA A 502 -16.68 1.56 29.57
C ALA A 502 -18.10 1.03 29.36
N GLY A 503 -18.53 0.01 30.12
CA GLY A 503 -19.90 -0.51 30.06
C GLY A 503 -20.96 0.52 30.42
N ILE A 504 -20.72 1.34 31.47
CA ILE A 504 -21.61 2.43 31.86
C ILE A 504 -21.71 3.48 30.74
N MET A 505 -20.56 3.93 30.23
CA MET A 505 -20.52 4.93 29.16
C MET A 505 -21.16 4.43 27.87
N ALA A 506 -20.96 3.16 27.52
CA ALA A 506 -21.57 2.55 26.36
C ALA A 506 -23.10 2.54 26.48
N LEU A 507 -23.66 2.16 27.64
CA LEU A 507 -25.10 2.24 27.92
C LEU A 507 -25.65 3.67 27.75
N CYS A 508 -24.94 4.67 28.26
CA CYS A 508 -25.31 6.07 28.11
C CYS A 508 -25.31 6.52 26.64
N ALA A 509 -24.31 6.11 25.87
CA ALA A 509 -24.17 6.47 24.45
C ALA A 509 -25.25 5.79 23.58
N THR A 510 -25.70 4.60 23.96
CA THR A 510 -26.71 3.82 23.24
C THR A 510 -28.12 3.98 23.82
N SER A 511 -28.33 4.95 24.72
CA SER A 511 -29.57 5.10 25.48
C SER A 511 -30.81 5.29 24.60
N SER A 512 -30.65 5.84 23.39
CA SER A 512 -31.72 6.06 22.42
C SER A 512 -32.30 4.78 21.81
N TYR A 513 -31.64 3.63 22.01
CA TYR A 513 -32.06 2.34 21.45
C TYR A 513 -32.94 1.52 22.39
N TYR A 514 -33.04 1.93 23.66
CA TYR A 514 -33.72 1.16 24.69
C TYR A 514 -35.10 1.72 24.99
N ASP A 515 -36.07 0.83 25.12
CA ASP A 515 -37.39 1.21 25.59
C ASP A 515 -37.41 1.41 27.11
N ILE A 516 -38.48 2.01 27.60
CA ILE A 516 -38.61 2.28 29.04
C ILE A 516 -38.66 1.00 29.88
N THR A 517 -39.15 -0.11 29.32
CA THR A 517 -39.25 -1.40 30.00
C THR A 517 -37.85 -1.95 30.27
N GLU A 518 -36.98 -1.91 29.27
CA GLU A 518 -35.57 -2.33 29.34
C GLU A 518 -34.78 -1.43 30.29
N VAL A 519 -35.01 -0.10 30.21
CA VAL A 519 -34.39 0.88 31.12
C VAL A 519 -34.73 0.55 32.57
N ALA A 520 -36.02 0.33 32.89
CA ALA A 520 -36.49 0.10 34.25
C ALA A 520 -36.13 -1.29 34.80
N THR A 521 -36.17 -2.33 33.97
CA THR A 521 -36.06 -3.73 34.43
C THR A 521 -34.66 -4.32 34.30
N ARG A 522 -33.82 -3.77 33.41
CA ARG A 522 -32.50 -4.35 33.08
C ARG A 522 -31.36 -3.37 33.26
N ILE A 523 -31.50 -2.12 32.84
CA ILE A 523 -30.39 -1.16 32.85
C ILE A 523 -30.24 -0.54 34.25
N LEU A 524 -31.22 0.22 34.72
CA LEU A 524 -31.16 0.91 36.02
C LEU A 524 -30.81 -0.03 37.19
N PRO A 525 -31.41 -1.24 37.32
CA PRO A 525 -31.06 -2.15 38.41
C PRO A 525 -29.59 -2.59 38.40
N ASN A 526 -28.97 -2.75 37.23
CA ASN A 526 -27.56 -3.14 37.13
C ASN A 526 -26.60 -1.95 37.22
N VAL A 527 -27.04 -0.73 36.88
CA VAL A 527 -26.21 0.49 37.00
C VAL A 527 -26.22 1.04 38.43
N VAL A 528 -27.37 1.03 39.12
CA VAL A 528 -27.50 1.66 40.45
C VAL A 528 -26.59 1.02 41.50
N VAL A 529 -26.34 -0.29 41.39
CA VAL A 529 -25.42 -1.01 42.30
C VAL A 529 -23.97 -0.55 42.17
N LEU A 530 -23.60 0.07 41.05
CA LEU A 530 -22.25 0.60 40.82
C LEU A 530 -22.05 2.00 41.41
N THR A 531 -23.10 2.63 41.97
CA THR A 531 -22.96 3.90 42.72
C THR A 531 -22.15 3.73 44.01
N ILE A 532 -22.00 2.48 44.49
CA ILE A 532 -21.17 2.09 45.63
C ILE A 532 -19.94 1.26 45.21
N ASP A 533 -19.55 1.31 43.92
CA ASP A 533 -18.36 0.61 43.41
C ASP A 533 -17.10 1.05 44.16
N PRO A 534 -16.11 0.16 44.41
CA PRO A 534 -14.85 0.54 45.07
C PRO A 534 -14.08 1.65 44.33
N ASP A 535 -14.15 1.69 43.00
CA ASP A 535 -13.46 2.68 42.19
C ASP A 535 -14.24 3.99 42.07
N SER A 536 -13.58 5.12 42.35
CA SER A 536 -14.22 6.44 42.36
C SER A 536 -14.70 6.91 40.99
N ASP A 537 -13.99 6.54 39.93
CA ASP A 537 -14.34 6.94 38.57
C ASP A 537 -15.56 6.16 38.08
N VAL A 538 -15.64 4.86 38.41
CA VAL A 538 -16.83 4.03 38.17
C VAL A 538 -18.05 4.59 38.90
N ARG A 539 -17.92 4.96 40.19
CA ARG A 539 -19.02 5.60 40.94
C ARG A 539 -19.52 6.88 40.27
N THR A 540 -18.60 7.75 39.86
CA THR A 540 -18.94 9.03 39.21
C THR A 540 -19.74 8.82 37.93
N LYS A 541 -19.30 7.89 37.08
CA LYS A 541 -20.02 7.50 35.85
C LYS A 541 -21.37 6.85 36.16
N ALA A 542 -21.44 6.01 37.19
CA ALA A 542 -22.68 5.36 37.60
C ALA A 542 -23.74 6.38 38.02
N PHE A 543 -23.39 7.40 38.81
CA PHE A 543 -24.31 8.48 39.18
C PHE A 543 -24.81 9.24 37.95
N GLN A 544 -23.92 9.63 37.04
CA GLN A 544 -24.30 10.30 35.79
C GLN A 544 -25.28 9.46 34.95
N ALA A 545 -25.01 8.16 34.83
CA ALA A 545 -25.88 7.24 34.10
C ALA A 545 -27.26 7.09 34.77
N VAL A 546 -27.31 6.96 36.10
CA VAL A 546 -28.57 6.92 36.86
C VAL A 546 -29.39 8.17 36.60
N ASP A 547 -28.78 9.36 36.68
CA ASP A 547 -29.47 10.63 36.42
C ASP A 547 -30.04 10.68 35.00
N GLN A 548 -29.25 10.29 33.99
CA GLN A 548 -29.68 10.26 32.59
C GLN A 548 -30.86 9.30 32.37
N PHE A 549 -30.77 8.07 32.86
CA PHE A 549 -31.84 7.07 32.66
C PHE A 549 -33.11 7.39 33.44
N LEU A 550 -32.99 7.98 34.64
CA LEU A 550 -34.15 8.50 35.37
C LEU A 550 -34.81 9.68 34.64
N GLN A 551 -34.03 10.54 33.99
CA GLN A 551 -34.56 11.62 33.17
C GLN A 551 -35.33 11.09 31.96
N ILE A 552 -34.83 10.05 31.29
CA ILE A 552 -35.54 9.36 30.19
C ILE A 552 -36.88 8.79 30.70
N ALA A 553 -36.88 8.18 31.89
CA ALA A 553 -38.10 7.65 32.50
C ALA A 553 -39.13 8.76 32.83
N LYS A 554 -38.68 9.91 33.34
CA LYS A 554 -39.55 11.07 33.60
C LYS A 554 -40.16 11.63 32.31
N GLN A 555 -39.36 11.79 31.26
CA GLN A 555 -39.85 12.27 29.96
C GLN A 555 -40.87 11.32 29.33
N HIS A 556 -40.68 10.00 29.50
CA HIS A 556 -41.67 9.03 29.05
C HIS A 556 -43.01 9.20 29.80
N TYR A 557 -42.96 9.33 31.13
CA TYR A 557 -44.15 9.58 31.96
C TYR A 557 -44.90 10.86 31.55
N GLU A 558 -44.18 11.96 31.31
CA GLU A 558 -44.78 13.24 30.86
C GLU A 558 -45.49 13.10 29.51
N LYS A 559 -44.89 12.39 28.55
CA LYS A 559 -45.48 12.15 27.22
C LYS A 559 -46.75 11.28 27.30
N THR A 560 -46.75 10.26 28.15
CA THR A 560 -47.93 9.40 28.34
C THR A 560 -49.10 10.20 28.93
N ASN A 561 -48.86 11.05 29.93
CA ASN A 561 -49.91 11.89 30.51
C ASN A 561 -50.42 12.99 29.56
N ALA A 562 -49.56 13.56 28.72
CA ALA A 562 -49.95 14.58 27.75
C ALA A 562 -50.85 14.00 26.65
N ALA A 563 -50.59 12.77 26.18
CA ALA A 563 -51.40 12.11 25.15
C ALA A 563 -52.83 11.80 25.62
N ASP A 564 -53.01 11.52 26.92
CA ASP A 564 -54.33 11.29 27.51
C ASP A 564 -55.16 12.58 27.65
N THR A 565 -54.56 13.75 27.45
CA THR A 565 -55.24 15.06 27.59
C THR A 565 -55.71 15.67 26.25
N SER A 566 -55.30 15.12 25.09
CA SER A 566 -55.52 15.77 23.78
C SER A 566 -56.50 15.07 22.82
N CYS A 567 -57.40 14.21 23.31
CA CYS A 567 -58.40 13.54 22.46
C CYS A 567 -59.76 14.26 22.48
N GLY A 568 -59.90 15.32 21.66
CA GLY A 568 -61.18 16.01 21.45
C GLY A 568 -61.15 17.16 20.43
N VAL A 569 -61.65 16.90 19.22
CA VAL A 569 -62.16 17.85 18.19
C VAL A 569 -61.17 18.51 17.21
N GLY A 570 -61.04 17.91 16.01
CA GLY A 570 -61.43 18.48 14.70
C GLY A 570 -60.72 19.71 14.06
N SER A 571 -60.06 19.45 12.92
CA SER A 571 -59.98 20.27 11.68
C SER A 571 -58.64 20.95 11.29
N SER A 572 -58.08 20.41 10.20
CA SER A 572 -57.32 20.97 9.05
C SER A 572 -56.49 22.27 9.16
N SER A 573 -55.18 22.19 8.89
CA SER A 573 -54.52 22.63 7.61
C SER A 573 -53.01 22.95 7.76
N VAL A 574 -52.19 22.10 7.11
CA VAL A 574 -50.97 22.29 6.27
C VAL A 574 -49.82 23.27 6.67
N PRO A 575 -48.53 22.92 6.42
CA PRO A 575 -47.40 23.22 7.30
C PRO A 575 -46.45 24.33 6.77
N GLY A 576 -45.75 24.99 7.69
CA GLY A 576 -44.74 26.01 7.38
C GLY A 576 -43.63 26.08 8.44
N ASN A 577 -42.40 25.91 7.97
CA ASN A 577 -41.13 26.09 8.68
C ASN A 577 -41.09 27.36 9.54
N ALA A 578 -40.58 27.25 10.76
CA ALA A 578 -39.48 28.05 11.30
C ALA A 578 -39.25 27.78 12.80
N SER A 579 -37.97 27.63 13.16
CA SER A 579 -37.36 28.17 14.38
C SER A 579 -37.63 27.48 15.74
N LEU A 580 -36.71 27.35 16.71
CA LEU A 580 -35.31 27.78 16.88
C LEU A 580 -34.88 27.43 18.34
N LEU A 581 -33.65 26.91 18.51
CA LEU A 581 -32.78 26.84 19.73
C LEU A 581 -33.22 25.99 20.95
N GLY A 582 -32.32 25.32 21.68
CA GLY A 582 -30.85 25.28 21.63
C GLY A 582 -30.28 25.04 23.03
N TRP A 583 -29.60 23.90 23.25
CA TRP A 583 -28.66 23.67 24.37
C TRP A 583 -27.48 22.85 23.83
N ALA A 584 -26.57 23.55 23.16
CA ALA A 584 -25.32 23.03 22.64
C ALA A 584 -24.18 23.17 23.67
N MET A 585 -23.27 22.19 23.62
CA MET A 585 -21.80 22.32 23.74
C MET A 585 -21.24 23.36 24.73
N SER A 586 -20.53 22.88 25.77
CA SER A 586 -19.30 23.51 26.29
C SER A 586 -18.62 22.65 27.36
N SER A 587 -17.35 22.27 27.12
CA SER A 587 -16.23 22.48 28.07
C SER A 587 -14.93 21.85 27.55
N LEU A 588 -14.39 22.47 26.49
CA LEU A 588 -12.94 22.65 26.33
C LEU A 588 -12.63 24.07 26.80
N THR A 589 -11.49 24.23 27.49
CA THR A 589 -10.87 25.47 28.01
C THR A 589 -11.30 25.92 29.42
N LEU A 590 -10.51 25.49 30.42
CA LEU A 590 -10.33 26.17 31.70
C LEU A 590 -9.26 27.24 31.54
N LYS A 591 -9.63 28.52 31.63
CA LYS A 591 -8.71 29.61 31.95
C LYS A 591 -9.35 30.47 33.04
N GLY A 592 -8.87 30.30 34.27
CA GLY A 592 -9.22 31.14 35.41
C GLY A 592 -8.55 32.52 35.32
N LYS A 593 -9.29 33.55 35.73
CA LYS A 593 -8.83 34.90 36.09
C LYS A 593 -8.66 34.98 37.62
N PRO A 594 -7.83 35.89 38.16
CA PRO A 594 -8.43 37.15 38.65
C PRO A 594 -7.57 38.43 38.42
N SER A 595 -8.31 39.55 38.25
CA SER A 595 -8.03 40.97 38.64
C SER A 595 -6.60 41.54 38.66
N ASP A 596 -6.32 42.63 37.91
CA ASP A 596 -6.49 44.03 38.39
C ASP A 596 -6.07 45.13 37.38
N HIS A 597 -6.82 46.23 37.41
CA HIS A 597 -6.56 47.66 37.08
C HIS A 597 -5.86 48.15 35.78
N ALA A 598 -6.66 48.87 34.96
CA ALA A 598 -6.54 50.31 34.58
C ALA A 598 -6.85 50.61 33.08
N PRO A 599 -7.78 51.54 32.74
CA PRO A 599 -8.18 51.85 31.36
C PRO A 599 -7.64 53.21 30.85
N VAL A 600 -7.73 53.49 29.53
CA VAL A 600 -8.32 54.72 28.93
C VAL A 600 -8.10 54.81 27.39
N ALA A 601 -9.22 55.09 26.69
CA ALA A 601 -9.50 55.73 25.37
C ALA A 601 -8.87 55.17 24.07
N SER A 602 -9.63 54.66 23.07
CA SER A 602 -10.64 55.26 22.15
C SER A 602 -10.14 56.34 21.17
N ALA A 603 -10.16 56.02 19.87
CA ALA A 603 -10.91 56.76 18.84
C ALA A 603 -10.82 56.10 17.45
N SER A 604 -11.98 55.94 16.83
CA SER A 604 -12.25 55.38 15.49
C SER A 604 -12.11 56.41 14.36
N SER A 605 -12.01 55.94 13.11
CA SER A 605 -12.74 56.37 11.89
C SER A 605 -11.97 55.96 10.62
N THR A 606 -12.50 55.72 9.41
CA THR A 606 -13.77 55.32 8.79
C THR A 606 -13.42 55.08 7.29
N ALA A 607 -14.27 54.32 6.58
CA ALA A 607 -14.40 54.00 5.13
C ALA A 607 -13.95 55.10 4.10
N ILE A 608 -13.87 54.91 2.76
CA ILE A 608 -14.93 54.50 1.79
C ILE A 608 -14.38 54.29 0.33
N THR A 609 -14.95 53.32 -0.42
CA THR A 609 -15.37 53.29 -1.89
C THR A 609 -14.40 53.70 -3.05
N SER A 610 -14.47 53.25 -4.32
CA SER A 610 -15.31 52.34 -5.14
C SER A 610 -14.84 52.25 -6.62
N THR A 611 -15.36 51.26 -7.37
CA THR A 611 -15.86 51.26 -8.80
C THR A 611 -14.94 51.09 -10.05
N SER A 612 -14.96 49.85 -10.61
CA SER A 612 -15.49 49.37 -11.93
C SER A 612 -15.10 49.94 -13.32
N SER A 613 -14.77 49.06 -14.30
CA SER A 613 -15.54 48.82 -15.57
C SER A 613 -14.95 47.77 -16.55
N ASN A 614 -15.86 47.10 -17.28
CA ASN A 614 -15.85 45.93 -18.20
C ASN A 614 -14.93 45.86 -19.45
N GLY A 615 -14.79 44.62 -19.97
CA GLY A 615 -14.59 44.28 -21.40
C GLY A 615 -14.68 42.76 -21.70
N THR A 616 -15.68 42.32 -22.46
CA THR A 616 -16.11 40.93 -22.75
C THR A 616 -15.66 40.43 -24.13
N ALA A 617 -15.34 39.13 -24.27
CA ALA A 617 -15.61 38.29 -25.46
C ALA A 617 -15.32 36.80 -25.16
N GLY A 618 -16.30 35.91 -25.40
CA GLY A 618 -16.21 34.46 -25.16
C GLY A 618 -15.90 33.62 -26.40
N ILE A 619 -15.82 32.30 -26.23
CA ILE A 619 -16.24 31.22 -27.17
C ILE A 619 -16.19 29.84 -26.44
N GLU A 620 -17.39 29.28 -26.24
CA GLU A 620 -17.87 27.89 -26.48
C GLU A 620 -17.12 26.64 -25.93
N THR A 621 -17.85 25.92 -25.05
CA THR A 621 -17.80 24.45 -24.81
C THR A 621 -18.24 23.63 -26.03
N PRO A 622 -17.93 22.32 -26.06
CA PRO A 622 -19.07 21.39 -26.05
C PRO A 622 -18.96 20.23 -25.06
N SER A 623 -20.14 19.88 -24.56
CA SER A 623 -20.50 18.68 -23.81
C SER A 623 -20.54 17.44 -24.71
N THR A 624 -20.83 16.29 -24.09
CA THR A 624 -21.38 15.01 -24.61
C THR A 624 -20.38 13.91 -25.00
N ALA A 625 -20.26 12.86 -24.17
CA ALA A 625 -21.03 11.61 -24.33
C ALA A 625 -20.52 10.52 -23.37
N ALA A 626 -21.34 10.17 -22.38
CA ALA A 626 -21.26 8.90 -21.68
C ALA A 626 -21.71 7.78 -22.64
N ALA A 627 -20.83 6.82 -22.93
CA ALA A 627 -21.22 5.59 -23.61
C ALA A 627 -21.54 4.52 -22.55
N HIS A 628 -22.83 4.38 -22.26
CA HIS A 628 -23.39 3.16 -21.69
C HIS A 628 -23.02 1.97 -22.59
N VAL A 629 -22.34 0.97 -22.02
CA VAL A 629 -22.45 -0.41 -22.53
C VAL A 629 -23.28 -1.17 -21.50
N SER A 630 -24.53 -1.42 -21.89
CA SER A 630 -25.50 -2.20 -21.16
C SER A 630 -25.00 -3.63 -20.95
N SER A 631 -24.75 -4.01 -19.70
CA SER A 631 -24.70 -5.40 -19.27
C SER A 631 -26.14 -5.90 -19.14
N THR A 632 -26.71 -6.47 -20.20
CA THR A 632 -27.88 -7.35 -20.09
C THR A 632 -27.41 -8.75 -19.77
N ALA A 633 -27.85 -9.22 -18.61
CA ALA A 633 -27.75 -10.60 -18.16
C ALA A 633 -28.34 -11.55 -19.21
N ASP A 634 -27.65 -12.65 -19.47
CA ASP A 634 -28.33 -13.92 -19.66
C ASP A 634 -27.56 -15.03 -18.95
N LEU A 635 -28.28 -15.66 -18.04
CA LEU A 635 -27.91 -16.85 -17.28
C LEU A 635 -27.95 -18.05 -18.24
N ALA A 636 -26.84 -18.76 -18.38
CA ALA A 636 -26.88 -20.16 -18.80
C ALA A 636 -25.67 -20.93 -18.24
N GLU A 637 -25.98 -22.12 -17.75
CA GLU A 637 -25.23 -23.01 -16.88
C GLU A 637 -23.93 -23.61 -17.47
N HIS A 638 -23.02 -23.96 -16.55
CA HIS A 638 -21.92 -24.94 -16.57
C HIS A 638 -21.97 -26.06 -17.64
N PRO A 639 -20.82 -26.62 -18.12
CA PRO A 639 -19.89 -27.38 -17.26
C PRO A 639 -18.37 -27.41 -17.62
N VAL A 640 -17.55 -27.67 -16.58
CA VAL A 640 -16.15 -28.17 -16.56
C VAL A 640 -16.15 -29.63 -17.06
N PRO A 641 -15.15 -30.26 -17.75
CA PRO A 641 -13.69 -30.37 -17.46
C PRO A 641 -12.81 -30.34 -18.76
N THR A 642 -11.47 -30.46 -18.85
CA THR A 642 -10.45 -31.41 -18.34
C THR A 642 -9.03 -30.89 -18.65
N SER A 643 -8.06 -31.12 -17.77
CA SER A 643 -6.60 -30.92 -17.99
C SER A 643 -6.00 -31.90 -19.01
N PRO A 644 -4.76 -31.62 -19.50
CA PRO A 644 -3.79 -32.69 -19.72
C PRO A 644 -2.45 -32.46 -18.98
N THR A 645 -2.12 -33.44 -18.14
CA THR A 645 -0.81 -33.86 -17.59
C THR A 645 0.23 -34.02 -18.71
N SER A 646 1.54 -33.74 -18.56
CA SER A 646 2.57 -34.55 -17.87
C SER A 646 3.97 -34.04 -18.28
N THR A 647 5.00 -34.46 -17.51
CA THR A 647 6.43 -34.67 -17.91
C THR A 647 7.37 -33.49 -17.55
N ASP A 648 8.39 -33.55 -16.67
CA ASP A 648 9.15 -34.61 -15.96
C ASP A 648 9.96 -34.03 -14.77
N GLY A 649 10.38 -34.85 -13.80
CA GLY A 649 11.71 -34.71 -13.18
C GLY A 649 11.84 -34.67 -11.65
N TRP A 650 11.58 -35.78 -10.94
CA TRP A 650 12.15 -36.05 -9.62
C TRP A 650 12.86 -37.40 -9.61
N GLY A 651 14.17 -37.39 -9.36
CA GLY A 651 14.98 -38.58 -9.11
C GLY A 651 15.13 -38.81 -7.61
N GLU A 652 14.76 -40.01 -7.17
CA GLU A 652 14.92 -40.57 -5.82
C GLU A 652 16.39 -40.91 -5.52
N LEU A 653 16.78 -40.81 -4.24
CA LEU A 653 17.71 -41.76 -3.63
C LEU A 653 17.48 -41.86 -2.11
N GLU A 654 17.38 -43.13 -1.73
CA GLU A 654 17.04 -43.84 -0.50
C GLU A 654 17.91 -43.59 0.76
N ASN A 655 17.27 -43.90 1.91
CA ASN A 655 17.80 -44.56 3.11
C ASN A 655 18.53 -43.76 4.23
N GLY A 656 17.84 -43.63 5.38
CA GLY A 656 18.23 -44.40 6.58
C GLY A 656 18.67 -43.66 7.87
N ILE A 657 17.83 -43.77 8.91
CA ILE A 657 18.14 -44.14 10.31
C ILE A 657 18.62 -43.06 11.33
N ASP A 658 17.75 -42.90 12.35
CA ASP A 658 17.93 -42.63 13.80
C ASP A 658 18.16 -41.23 14.44
N GLU A 659 17.47 -41.12 15.59
CA GLU A 659 17.09 -40.01 16.45
C GLU A 659 18.18 -39.59 17.47
N GLU A 660 18.18 -38.32 17.93
CA GLU A 660 18.20 -37.94 19.36
C GLU A 660 18.03 -36.41 19.57
N HIS A 661 17.23 -36.05 20.57
CA HIS A 661 16.75 -34.70 20.92
C HIS A 661 17.73 -33.86 21.76
N GLY A 662 17.74 -32.54 21.54
CA GLY A 662 18.32 -31.53 22.43
C GLY A 662 17.62 -30.16 22.22
N SER A 663 17.14 -29.58 23.32
CA SER A 663 16.32 -28.37 23.44
C SER A 663 17.14 -27.07 23.53
N ASP A 664 16.67 -25.97 22.92
CA ASP A 664 16.91 -24.55 23.28
C ASP A 664 15.79 -23.74 22.57
N ARG A 665 14.89 -22.93 23.16
CA ARG A 665 14.95 -21.86 24.18
C ARG A 665 15.93 -20.73 23.85
N ASP A 666 15.61 -19.94 22.82
CA ASP A 666 16.11 -18.56 22.58
C ASP A 666 15.13 -17.89 21.59
N GLY A 667 14.70 -16.64 21.63
CA GLY A 667 14.98 -15.45 22.44
C GLY A 667 14.35 -14.28 21.67
N TRP A 668 13.12 -13.88 22.02
CA TRP A 668 12.40 -12.74 21.40
C TRP A 668 11.78 -11.79 22.45
N ASP A 669 12.31 -11.83 23.68
CA ASP A 669 12.03 -10.83 24.72
C ASP A 669 13.12 -9.77 24.67
N ASP A 670 13.00 -8.82 23.74
CA ASP A 670 13.54 -7.45 23.85
C ASP A 670 13.18 -6.67 22.57
N LEU A 671 11.90 -6.34 22.41
CA LEU A 671 11.50 -5.21 21.58
C LEU A 671 11.40 -3.99 22.51
N GLU A 672 12.44 -3.15 22.50
CA GLU A 672 12.39 -1.82 23.08
C GLU A 672 11.13 -1.08 22.59
N PRO A 673 10.41 -0.36 23.47
CA PRO A 673 9.28 0.46 23.05
C PRO A 673 9.75 1.58 22.11
N LEU A 674 9.65 1.36 20.80
CA LEU A 674 9.85 2.40 19.80
C LEU A 674 8.83 3.52 20.04
N GLU A 675 9.34 4.75 20.12
CA GLU A 675 8.62 5.99 20.42
C GLU A 675 7.27 6.08 19.69
N GLU A 676 6.20 6.30 20.48
CA GLU A 676 4.83 6.40 20.00
C GLU A 676 4.63 7.59 19.05
N THR A 677 4.49 7.30 17.77
CA THR A 677 3.93 8.25 16.79
C THR A 677 2.49 8.58 17.19
N LYS A 678 2.20 9.87 17.30
CA LYS A 678 0.93 10.45 17.81
C LYS A 678 -0.32 9.79 17.19
N PRO A 679 -1.25 9.22 17.99
CA PRO A 679 -2.46 8.56 17.47
C PRO A 679 -3.44 9.56 16.84
N ALA A 680 -4.20 9.10 15.84
CA ALA A 680 -5.37 9.80 15.30
C ALA A 680 -6.42 10.06 16.40
N PRO A 681 -7.22 11.15 16.33
CA PRO A 681 -8.10 11.58 17.43
C PRO A 681 -9.13 10.51 17.88
N ALA A 682 -9.52 9.57 17.01
CA ALA A 682 -10.39 8.45 17.37
C ALA A 682 -9.71 7.41 18.29
N LEU A 683 -8.40 7.16 18.11
CA LEU A 683 -7.58 6.25 18.92
C LEU A 683 -6.99 6.93 20.16
N ALA A 684 -6.72 8.24 20.08
CA ALA A 684 -6.21 9.04 21.20
C ALA A 684 -7.16 9.01 22.40
N ASN A 685 -8.48 9.02 22.16
CA ASN A 685 -9.49 8.94 23.22
C ASN A 685 -9.50 7.59 23.94
N ILE A 686 -9.12 6.50 23.26
CA ILE A 686 -9.07 5.14 23.82
C ILE A 686 -7.78 4.95 24.63
N GLN A 687 -6.64 5.45 24.14
CA GLN A 687 -5.36 5.40 24.87
C GLN A 687 -5.36 6.30 26.12
N ALA A 688 -6.02 7.46 26.06
CA ALA A 688 -6.20 8.34 27.22
C ALA A 688 -6.98 7.66 28.37
N ALA A 689 -7.87 6.71 28.05
CA ALA A 689 -8.59 5.93 29.05
C ALA A 689 -7.72 4.83 29.71
N GLN A 690 -6.61 4.42 29.08
CA GLN A 690 -5.74 3.34 29.54
C GLN A 690 -4.53 3.82 30.36
N ARG A 691 -4.15 5.11 30.30
CA ARG A 691 -2.99 5.66 31.02
C ARG A 691 -3.39 6.56 32.20
N ARG A 692 -3.73 5.96 33.34
CA ARG A 692 -3.65 6.63 34.66
C ARG A 692 -2.96 5.70 35.67
N PRO A 693 -1.82 6.09 36.26
CA PRO A 693 -1.17 5.31 37.32
C PRO A 693 -1.91 5.51 38.65
N VAL A 694 -2.38 4.41 39.26
CA VAL A 694 -2.79 4.39 40.67
C VAL A 694 -1.52 4.23 41.51
N SER A 695 -1.19 5.28 42.25
CA SER A 695 -0.13 5.35 43.25
C SER A 695 -0.38 4.35 44.40
N GLN A 696 0.54 3.41 44.63
CA GLN A 696 0.59 2.61 45.86
C GLN A 696 1.37 3.35 46.96
N PRO A 697 0.89 3.39 48.22
CA PRO A 697 1.70 3.77 49.37
C PRO A 697 2.09 2.51 50.19
N ILE A 698 3.38 2.29 50.44
CA ILE A 698 3.84 1.40 51.52
C ILE A 698 4.91 2.12 52.35
N SER A 699 4.64 2.19 53.64
CA SER A 699 5.42 2.75 54.73
C SER A 699 6.46 1.77 55.29
N HIS A 700 7.62 2.31 55.67
CA HIS A 700 8.59 1.94 56.73
C HIS A 700 8.89 0.43 56.98
N THR A 701 10.13 -0.06 57.07
CA THR A 701 11.21 0.38 57.95
C THR A 701 12.49 -0.49 57.75
N LYS A 702 13.67 0.12 58.01
CA LYS A 702 14.97 -0.42 58.49
C LYS A 702 16.13 -0.72 57.51
N GLN A 703 17.20 0.06 57.75
CA GLN A 703 18.65 -0.23 57.81
C GLN A 703 19.34 -0.66 56.50
N ALA A 704 20.28 0.06 55.88
CA ALA A 704 21.47 0.84 56.29
C ALA A 704 22.77 0.13 55.84
N SER A 705 23.69 0.93 55.29
CA SER A 705 25.07 0.65 54.84
C SER A 705 25.22 0.04 53.44
N ASN A 706 26.18 0.39 52.59
CA ASN A 706 27.01 1.58 52.30
C ASN A 706 27.98 1.11 51.17
N LEU A 707 28.59 2.07 50.46
CA LEU A 707 29.77 1.99 49.56
C LEU A 707 29.44 1.79 48.06
N LEU A 708 29.42 2.83 47.20
CA LEU A 708 30.47 3.77 46.72
C LEU A 708 31.62 3.10 45.93
N SER A 709 31.65 3.31 44.61
CA SER A 709 32.73 3.95 43.83
C SER A 709 32.57 3.62 42.32
N LYS A 710 32.90 4.43 41.31
CA LYS A 710 33.21 5.86 41.08
C LYS A 710 33.66 5.94 39.60
N SER A 711 33.27 7.01 38.87
CA SER A 711 34.02 7.76 37.83
C SER A 711 34.43 7.03 36.52
N THR A 712 34.37 7.59 35.29
CA THR A 712 34.29 8.98 34.77
C THR A 712 34.12 8.96 33.23
N PRO A 713 33.68 10.06 32.57
CA PRO A 713 33.33 10.14 31.15
C PRO A 713 34.37 10.90 30.28
N LYS A 714 34.31 10.76 28.93
CA LYS A 714 34.36 11.87 27.93
C LYS A 714 34.61 11.42 26.46
N LEU A 715 33.90 12.15 25.59
CA LEU A 715 34.25 12.70 24.26
C LEU A 715 33.90 11.94 22.96
N ASN A 716 33.18 12.70 22.14
CA ASN A 716 32.70 12.49 20.77
C ASN A 716 33.77 12.04 19.76
N LYS A 717 33.34 11.22 18.79
CA LYS A 717 33.80 11.29 17.41
C LYS A 717 32.74 10.69 16.47
N ASP A 718 32.31 11.49 15.49
CA ASP A 718 31.59 11.06 14.29
C ASP A 718 32.50 10.17 13.44
N GLU A 719 31.99 9.03 13.00
CA GLU A 719 32.56 7.98 12.12
C GLU A 719 31.64 6.76 12.42
N ASP A 720 30.94 6.07 11.52
CA ASP A 720 31.34 5.64 10.20
C ASP A 720 30.11 5.38 9.29
N ASP A 721 30.23 5.90 8.07
CA ASP A 721 29.71 5.27 6.86
C ASP A 721 30.27 3.85 6.74
N ASP A 722 29.41 2.83 6.78
CA ASP A 722 29.75 1.53 6.19
C ASP A 722 28.47 0.91 5.61
N LEU A 723 28.27 1.20 4.32
CA LEU A 723 27.18 0.73 3.50
C LEU A 723 27.54 -0.67 2.95
N TRP A 724 27.09 -1.71 3.67
CA TRP A 724 26.98 -3.11 3.23
C TRP A 724 28.28 -3.90 2.95
N GLY A 725 28.87 -4.47 4.01
CA GLY A 725 29.96 -5.48 3.95
C GLY A 725 29.57 -6.84 4.54
N SER A 726 29.68 -7.88 3.69
CA SER A 726 29.30 -9.30 3.83
C SER A 726 29.99 -10.11 4.95
N ILE A 727 29.36 -11.20 5.43
CA ILE A 727 29.95 -12.56 5.67
C ILE A 727 28.83 -13.56 6.06
N ALA A 728 28.95 -14.80 5.56
CA ALA A 728 27.88 -15.80 5.42
C ALA A 728 27.99 -17.06 6.33
N ALA A 729 26.82 -17.70 6.54
CA ALA A 729 26.52 -19.14 6.71
C ALA A 729 26.84 -19.87 8.05
N PRO A 730 26.23 -21.05 8.40
CA PRO A 730 25.10 -21.82 7.81
C PRO A 730 24.00 -22.34 8.80
N ALA A 731 22.91 -22.92 8.25
CA ALA A 731 21.70 -23.49 8.92
C ALA A 731 21.88 -24.95 9.46
N PRO A 732 20.93 -25.57 10.24
CA PRO A 732 19.75 -26.25 9.63
C PRO A 732 18.46 -26.56 10.50
N LYS A 733 17.33 -26.72 9.77
CA LYS A 733 16.27 -27.80 9.75
C LYS A 733 15.32 -28.14 10.95
N THR A 734 14.07 -27.68 10.81
CA THR A 734 12.73 -28.37 10.73
C THR A 734 12.36 -29.67 11.50
N ALA A 735 11.17 -29.65 12.16
CA ALA A 735 10.08 -30.66 12.01
C ALA A 735 8.70 -30.18 12.58
N ARG A 736 7.60 -30.71 12.02
CA ARG A 736 6.16 -30.44 12.28
C ARG A 736 5.46 -31.71 12.87
N PRO A 737 4.11 -31.83 12.91
CA PRO A 737 3.13 -31.16 13.79
C PRO A 737 2.23 -32.19 14.51
N LEU A 738 1.54 -31.81 15.60
CA LEU A 738 0.49 -32.66 16.18
C LEU A 738 -0.91 -32.11 15.90
N ASN A 739 -1.69 -33.02 15.33
CA ASN A 739 -3.03 -32.92 14.82
C ASN A 739 -4.04 -33.00 15.98
N LEU A 740 -4.90 -31.99 16.18
CA LEU A 740 -6.11 -32.17 16.99
C LEU A 740 -7.36 -31.76 16.19
N LYS A 741 -8.24 -32.76 16.12
CA LYS A 741 -9.53 -32.81 15.43
C LYS A 741 -10.41 -31.60 15.75
N SER A 742 -10.98 -31.04 14.69
CA SER A 742 -12.16 -30.19 14.70
C SER A 742 -13.34 -30.92 15.34
N ALA A 743 -13.72 -30.52 16.55
CA ALA A 743 -15.03 -30.82 17.11
C ALA A 743 -16.02 -29.78 16.56
N GLN A 744 -17.04 -30.28 15.86
CA GLN A 744 -18.23 -29.54 15.47
C GLN A 744 -18.82 -28.85 16.71
N THR A 745 -18.94 -27.53 16.70
CA THR A 745 -19.68 -26.81 17.72
C THR A 745 -21.01 -26.39 17.13
N ASP A 746 -22.07 -26.96 17.73
CA ASP A 746 -23.48 -26.66 17.55
C ASP A 746 -23.77 -25.15 17.48
N ASP A 747 -24.78 -24.85 16.67
CA ASP A 747 -25.21 -23.52 16.24
C ASP A 747 -26.02 -22.80 17.35
N ASP A 748 -25.45 -22.71 18.55
CA ASP A 748 -26.05 -21.97 19.66
C ASP A 748 -25.69 -20.48 19.57
N ASP A 749 -26.72 -19.62 19.52
CA ASP A 749 -26.57 -18.16 19.55
C ASP A 749 -25.86 -17.74 20.86
N PRO A 750 -24.59 -17.29 20.81
CA PRO A 750 -23.80 -17.03 22.01
C PRO A 750 -24.37 -15.87 22.84
N TRP A 751 -25.27 -15.06 22.26
CA TRP A 751 -25.95 -13.99 22.97
C TRP A 751 -27.25 -14.44 23.63
N ALA A 752 -27.87 -15.51 23.12
CA ALA A 752 -29.08 -16.09 23.70
C ALA A 752 -28.78 -16.84 25.02
N ALA A 753 -27.63 -17.52 25.10
CA ALA A 753 -27.15 -18.18 26.33
C ALA A 753 -26.90 -17.19 27.50
N ILE A 754 -26.86 -15.89 27.22
CA ILE A 754 -26.59 -14.82 28.20
C ILE A 754 -27.90 -14.20 28.72
N ALA A 755 -29.03 -14.38 28.04
CA ALA A 755 -30.29 -13.75 28.41
C ALA A 755 -30.92 -14.45 29.62
N ALA A 756 -30.99 -13.75 30.77
CA ALA A 756 -31.79 -14.22 31.90
C ALA A 756 -33.29 -14.28 31.53
N PRO A 757 -34.05 -15.31 31.93
CA PRO A 757 -35.48 -15.39 31.64
C PRO A 757 -36.25 -14.23 32.30
N ALA A 758 -37.24 -13.68 31.58
CA ALA A 758 -38.08 -12.61 32.10
C ALA A 758 -38.86 -13.07 33.36
N PRO A 759 -38.97 -12.23 34.41
CA PRO A 759 -39.74 -12.60 35.60
C PRO A 759 -41.23 -12.62 35.27
N THR A 760 -41.86 -13.81 35.36
CA THR A 760 -43.32 -13.96 35.21
C THR A 760 -44.00 -13.75 36.56
N ILE A 761 -44.63 -12.59 36.76
CA ILE A 761 -45.52 -12.35 37.91
C ILE A 761 -46.97 -12.65 37.49
N LYS A 762 -47.49 -13.82 37.86
CA LYS A 762 -48.94 -14.09 37.83
C LYS A 762 -49.56 -13.63 39.15
N ALA A 763 -50.15 -12.44 39.18
CA ALA A 763 -50.97 -11.98 40.31
C ALA A 763 -52.42 -12.45 40.13
N LYS A 764 -52.94 -13.20 41.11
CA LYS A 764 -54.35 -13.64 41.19
C LYS A 764 -55.09 -12.70 42.16
N PRO A 765 -56.22 -12.08 41.81
CA PRO A 765 -56.88 -11.11 42.69
C PRO A 765 -57.76 -11.82 43.72
N LEU A 766 -57.65 -11.45 45.00
CA LEU A 766 -58.55 -11.90 46.07
C LEU A 766 -59.43 -10.74 46.54
N SER A 767 -60.73 -10.96 46.41
CA SER A 767 -61.84 -10.11 46.83
C SER A 767 -61.98 -10.03 48.36
N ALA A 768 -62.46 -8.86 48.80
CA ALA A 768 -62.63 -8.43 50.20
C ALA A 768 -63.68 -9.21 51.00
N GLY A 769 -63.47 -9.30 52.32
CA GLY A 769 -64.44 -9.82 53.29
C GLY A 769 -63.98 -9.70 54.75
N ARG A 770 -64.36 -8.59 55.38
CA ARG A 770 -64.32 -8.19 56.81
C ARG A 770 -64.08 -9.27 57.89
N GLY A 771 -63.33 -8.88 58.93
CA GLY A 771 -63.74 -9.19 60.32
C GLY A 771 -62.67 -9.41 61.40
N ARG A 772 -62.12 -8.31 61.95
CA ARG A 772 -61.86 -8.03 63.40
C ARG A 772 -61.13 -9.07 64.28
N GLY A 773 -60.00 -8.66 64.88
CA GLY A 773 -59.66 -9.05 66.27
C GLY A 773 -58.18 -9.29 66.66
N ALA A 774 -57.52 -8.23 67.12
CA ALA A 774 -56.54 -8.15 68.23
C ALA A 774 -55.22 -8.99 68.29
N LYS A 775 -54.12 -8.26 68.00
CA LYS A 775 -52.78 -8.12 68.64
C LYS A 775 -51.86 -9.32 69.04
N PRO A 776 -50.52 -9.13 68.99
CA PRO A 776 -49.53 -10.20 68.82
C PRO A 776 -48.59 -10.42 70.03
N ALA A 777 -47.96 -11.60 70.09
CA ALA A 777 -46.69 -11.82 70.80
C ALA A 777 -45.98 -13.07 70.25
N ALA A 778 -44.69 -12.93 69.91
CA ALA A 778 -43.76 -14.03 69.61
C ALA A 778 -43.30 -14.71 70.94
N PRO A 779 -42.74 -15.95 70.95
CA PRO A 779 -41.31 -16.10 70.62
C PRO A 779 -40.82 -17.49 70.07
N LYS A 780 -39.61 -17.40 69.49
CA LYS A 780 -38.49 -18.33 69.26
C LYS A 780 -38.45 -19.79 69.78
N LEU A 781 -37.92 -20.62 68.87
CA LEU A 781 -36.84 -21.65 68.98
C LEU A 781 -37.09 -23.00 69.70
N GLY A 782 -36.81 -24.09 68.96
CA GLY A 782 -36.54 -25.44 69.48
C GLY A 782 -36.21 -26.43 68.35
N ALA A 783 -35.04 -27.06 68.42
CA ALA A 783 -34.40 -27.87 67.37
C ALA A 783 -34.53 -29.40 67.59
N GLN A 784 -33.98 -30.17 66.62
CA GLN A 784 -33.53 -31.59 66.68
C GLN A 784 -34.63 -32.68 66.50
N ARG A 785 -34.43 -33.85 65.83
CA ARG A 785 -33.24 -34.65 65.42
C ARG A 785 -33.68 -35.87 64.53
N ILE A 786 -32.75 -36.40 63.69
CA ILE A 786 -32.45 -37.85 63.41
C ILE A 786 -33.37 -38.66 62.43
N ASN A 787 -32.95 -39.52 61.48
CA ASN A 787 -31.99 -40.66 61.39
C ASN A 787 -31.69 -41.05 59.89
N ARG A 788 -30.45 -41.36 59.43
CA ARG A 788 -29.78 -42.70 59.14
C ARG A 788 -30.34 -43.50 57.92
N THR A 789 -29.61 -44.20 57.00
CA THR A 789 -28.30 -44.93 56.96
C THR A 789 -27.85 -45.38 55.52
N SER A 790 -26.51 -45.53 55.31
CA SER A 790 -25.67 -46.58 54.59
C SER A 790 -25.93 -46.99 53.13
N SER A 791 -25.02 -47.46 52.24
CA SER A 791 -23.64 -48.04 52.18
C SER A 791 -23.19 -47.91 50.69
N GLY A 792 -21.95 -48.08 50.19
CA GLY A 792 -20.64 -48.47 50.70
C GLY A 792 -19.74 -48.89 49.52
N MET A 793 -18.55 -48.28 49.39
CA MET A 793 -17.21 -48.82 49.09
C MET A 793 -16.26 -47.65 48.84
#